data_AF-A0A485L2N3-F1
#
_entry.id   AF-A0A485L2N3-F1
#
_cell.length_a   1.000
_cell.length_b   1.000
_cell.length_c   1.000
_cell.angle_alpha   90.00
_cell.angle_beta   90.00
_cell.angle_gamma   90.00
#
_symmetry.space_group_name_H-M   'P 1'
#
loop_
_entity.id
_entity.type
_entity.pdbx_description
1 polymer ?
#
loop_
_entity_poly.entity_id
_entity_poly.type
_entity_poly.pdbx_seq_one_letter_code
_entity_poly.pdbx_strand_id
1 'polypeptide(L)'
;MQAIDRKVLEASLAAAIHEYARCVAVYTDLLTQTNADDWAFWLGLIDATLAIETPEALAHLTATIATLQAQHGTTFRGPWLAELELAFRQLQRGATPAFVHELVVPYMDRFASKTCCVTDLQRYVGSLDAAARAALVAASHDRLATALASQEATTGDVKTQTKWFKQALLARKMLRLLGDHTTLSTADALARVEAMLQEYHANQWLNQTSVGGQREVQVTDDLLLLTVLLYVDVYVASADTTDAATRRAWLLHAATCLEFGLGRSAYNFQMKMLLCRVYALLGAGDAVVARYDELDVKQIQLDSLSYLIVDPLLALGHVEYAKTICDNIRSLHRSTARDTPEFIARAYRLGVFSKAQDMTGFLLHKMQRSQMLALATSELVHLQLADLTRTTATHLQNQFLLQPLPHLADLERFVRDADRLSRNHHREVQVDWTLATPETTGRYVIDGRTAAACDRTTADPVLFKRWLELRVVVPQILAASYQGNATEVAARADEFKAIVHGLETDETAAVWAVAATAVDALARISQDDAAAGGALLDQVAAQVKALDVIERALGDEMVSGHGLSHASLWLYHVSPYVLVFVALAAKHLKPKKKAKADASTKDCVDRLKHYVAAHVEWNQHGIARCKTFKPIVVVPDHAVVQEAVEAVKTKVTAAQAAAVGRVQGTLVDHVSFLRSL
;
A
#
# COMPACT_ATOMS: atom_id res chain seq x y z
N MET A 1 -32.15 21.08 -12.85
CA MET A 1 -31.78 19.99 -13.76
C MET A 1 -31.49 20.59 -15.12
N GLN A 2 -30.23 20.57 -15.55
CA GLN A 2 -29.82 21.10 -16.86
C GLN A 2 -30.46 20.25 -17.97
N ALA A 3 -30.52 20.75 -19.21
CA ALA A 3 -31.15 20.03 -20.32
C ALA A 3 -30.49 18.66 -20.58
N ILE A 4 -29.17 18.56 -20.36
CA ILE A 4 -28.39 17.32 -20.48
C ILE A 4 -28.83 16.31 -19.42
N ASP A 5 -28.90 16.71 -18.14
CA ASP A 5 -29.35 15.85 -17.04
C ASP A 5 -30.74 15.24 -17.30
N ARG A 6 -31.64 16.01 -17.94
CA ARG A 6 -32.98 15.52 -18.31
C ARG A 6 -32.92 14.41 -19.34
N LYS A 7 -32.08 14.57 -20.38
CA LYS A 7 -31.88 13.56 -21.42
C LYS A 7 -31.19 12.31 -20.88
N VAL A 8 -30.19 12.47 -20.00
CA VAL A 8 -29.55 11.32 -19.33
C VAL A 8 -30.54 10.56 -18.46
N LEU A 9 -31.38 11.26 -17.70
CA LEU A 9 -32.44 10.65 -16.91
C LEU A 9 -33.48 9.95 -17.81
N GLU A 10 -33.88 10.58 -18.91
CA GLU A 10 -34.79 9.99 -19.89
C GLU A 10 -34.24 8.69 -20.47
N ALA A 11 -32.98 8.68 -20.91
CA ALA A 11 -32.33 7.49 -21.44
C ALA A 11 -32.26 6.38 -20.39
N SER A 12 -31.95 6.73 -19.14
CA SER A 12 -31.88 5.78 -18.01
C SER A 12 -33.25 5.19 -17.68
N LEU A 13 -34.31 6.01 -17.69
CA LEU A 13 -35.68 5.55 -17.44
C LEU A 13 -36.19 4.68 -18.60
N ALA A 14 -35.93 5.08 -19.84
CA ALA A 14 -36.27 4.28 -21.02
C ALA A 14 -35.60 2.90 -20.99
N ALA A 15 -34.33 2.84 -20.57
CA ALA A 15 -33.61 1.57 -20.43
C ALA A 15 -34.24 0.68 -19.34
N ALA A 16 -34.67 1.27 -18.22
CA ALA A 16 -35.31 0.55 -17.11
C ALA A 16 -36.68 -0.05 -17.47
N ILE A 17 -37.38 0.51 -18.46
CA ILE A 17 -38.65 -0.02 -19.00
C ILE A 17 -38.46 -0.79 -20.32
N HIS A 18 -37.21 -1.09 -20.70
CA HIS A 18 -36.85 -1.80 -21.93
C HIS A 18 -37.26 -1.10 -23.24
N GLU A 19 -37.42 0.22 -23.24
CA GLU A 19 -37.64 1.04 -24.44
C GLU A 19 -36.31 1.39 -25.14
N TYR A 20 -35.57 0.36 -25.58
CA TYR A 20 -34.21 0.53 -26.09
C TYR A 20 -34.11 1.40 -27.35
N ALA A 21 -35.13 1.41 -28.22
CA ALA A 21 -35.15 2.30 -29.39
C ALA A 21 -35.12 3.79 -28.99
N ARG A 22 -35.80 4.14 -27.88
CA ARG A 22 -35.76 5.49 -27.31
C ARG A 22 -34.39 5.78 -26.70
N CYS A 23 -33.78 4.82 -26.00
CA CYS A 23 -32.41 4.97 -25.51
C CYS A 23 -31.42 5.27 -26.63
N VAL A 24 -31.48 4.51 -27.73
CA VAL A 24 -30.61 4.72 -28.91
C VAL A 24 -30.77 6.12 -29.46
N ALA A 25 -32.02 6.60 -29.62
CA ALA A 25 -32.28 7.95 -30.11
C ALA A 25 -31.71 9.03 -29.18
N VAL A 26 -31.96 8.92 -27.87
CA VAL A 26 -31.52 9.91 -26.87
C VAL A 26 -30.00 9.92 -26.72
N TYR A 27 -29.34 8.76 -26.66
CA TYR A 27 -27.87 8.71 -26.57
C TYR A 27 -27.20 9.16 -27.88
N THR A 28 -27.77 8.86 -29.05
CA THR A 28 -27.29 9.39 -30.33
C THR A 28 -27.33 10.92 -30.33
N ASP A 29 -28.44 11.50 -29.87
CA ASP A 29 -28.60 12.95 -29.77
C ASP A 29 -27.64 13.57 -28.75
N LEU A 30 -27.44 12.94 -27.58
CA LEU A 30 -26.45 13.37 -26.60
C LEU A 30 -25.01 13.38 -27.17
N LEU A 31 -24.61 12.34 -27.90
CA LEU A 31 -23.28 12.24 -28.51
C LEU A 31 -23.08 13.23 -29.66
N THR A 32 -24.09 13.42 -30.50
CA THR A 32 -23.97 14.27 -31.70
C THR A 32 -24.15 15.77 -31.40
N GLN A 33 -24.98 16.13 -30.42
CA GLN A 33 -25.31 17.53 -30.13
C GLN A 33 -24.59 18.09 -28.88
N THR A 34 -24.15 17.23 -27.97
CA THR A 34 -23.63 17.68 -26.66
C THR A 34 -22.16 17.36 -26.49
N ASN A 35 -21.80 16.07 -26.42
CA ASN A 35 -20.43 15.64 -26.16
C ASN A 35 -20.14 14.28 -26.80
N ALA A 36 -19.46 14.29 -27.94
CA ALA A 36 -19.07 13.08 -28.67
C ALA A 36 -17.97 12.25 -27.98
N ASP A 37 -17.36 12.75 -26.91
CA ASP A 37 -16.29 12.08 -26.15
C ASP A 37 -16.77 11.52 -24.80
N ASP A 38 -18.08 11.60 -24.48
CA ASP A 38 -18.62 11.09 -23.23
C ASP A 38 -18.76 9.56 -23.26
N TRP A 39 -17.91 8.88 -22.48
CA TRP A 39 -17.89 7.41 -22.46
C TRP A 39 -19.16 6.78 -21.90
N ALA A 40 -19.86 7.43 -20.98
CA ALA A 40 -21.11 6.88 -20.44
C ALA A 40 -22.22 6.89 -21.50
N PHE A 41 -22.24 7.90 -22.37
CA PHE A 41 -23.19 7.94 -23.48
C PHE A 41 -22.88 6.88 -24.53
N TRP A 42 -21.60 6.65 -24.83
CA TRP A 42 -21.17 5.56 -25.71
C TRP A 42 -21.58 4.19 -25.19
N LEU A 43 -21.32 3.90 -23.92
CA LEU A 43 -21.73 2.63 -23.29
C LEU A 43 -23.26 2.46 -23.34
N GLY A 44 -24.03 3.49 -22.97
CA GLY A 44 -25.48 3.44 -23.02
C GLY A 44 -26.04 3.21 -24.44
N LEU A 45 -25.44 3.83 -25.46
CA LEU A 45 -25.79 3.60 -26.86
C LEU A 45 -25.48 2.16 -27.30
N ILE A 46 -24.30 1.65 -26.96
CA ILE A 46 -23.88 0.27 -27.28
C ILE A 46 -24.79 -0.74 -26.57
N ASP A 47 -25.05 -0.57 -25.28
CA ASP A 47 -25.91 -1.43 -24.48
C ASP A 47 -27.32 -1.51 -25.06
N ALA A 48 -27.92 -0.35 -25.35
CA ALA A 48 -29.26 -0.29 -25.94
C ALA A 48 -29.30 -0.90 -27.35
N THR A 49 -28.28 -0.67 -28.16
CA THR A 49 -28.20 -1.22 -29.53
C THR A 49 -28.10 -2.75 -29.49
N LEU A 50 -27.24 -3.30 -28.63
CA LEU A 50 -27.07 -4.74 -28.48
C LEU A 50 -28.31 -5.42 -27.88
N ALA A 51 -29.09 -4.72 -27.05
CA ALA A 51 -30.35 -5.24 -26.52
C ALA A 51 -31.49 -5.30 -27.57
N ILE A 52 -31.42 -4.51 -28.65
CA ILE A 52 -32.41 -4.54 -29.75
C ILE A 52 -32.16 -5.74 -30.68
N GLU A 53 -30.91 -6.17 -30.85
CA GLU A 53 -30.49 -7.32 -31.66
C GLU A 53 -30.90 -7.26 -33.16
N THR A 54 -31.17 -6.07 -33.71
CA THR A 54 -31.51 -5.90 -35.15
C THR A 54 -30.32 -5.40 -35.99
N PRO A 55 -30.17 -5.85 -37.24
CA PRO A 55 -29.16 -5.33 -38.17
C PRO A 55 -29.24 -3.82 -38.39
N GLU A 56 -30.45 -3.25 -38.40
CA GLU A 56 -30.68 -1.81 -38.61
C GLU A 56 -30.13 -0.98 -37.45
N ALA A 57 -30.36 -1.40 -36.21
CA ALA A 57 -29.82 -0.73 -35.03
C ALA A 57 -28.28 -0.79 -35.01
N LEU A 58 -27.70 -1.95 -35.36
CA LEU A 58 -26.26 -2.09 -35.46
C LEU A 58 -25.66 -1.19 -36.55
N ALA A 59 -26.30 -1.14 -37.73
CA ALA A 59 -25.88 -0.26 -38.82
C ALA A 59 -25.94 1.23 -38.42
N HIS A 60 -26.97 1.63 -37.66
CA HIS A 60 -27.09 2.99 -37.12
C HIS A 60 -25.95 3.33 -36.15
N LEU A 61 -25.61 2.42 -35.23
CA LEU A 61 -24.48 2.60 -34.32
C LEU A 61 -23.15 2.72 -35.09
N THR A 62 -22.86 1.81 -36.02
CA THR A 62 -21.63 1.85 -36.82
C THR A 62 -21.53 3.14 -37.65
N ALA A 63 -22.64 3.58 -38.25
CA ALA A 63 -22.70 4.84 -38.99
C ALA A 63 -22.46 6.06 -38.07
N THR A 64 -23.00 6.04 -36.86
CA THR A 64 -22.80 7.10 -35.85
C THR A 64 -21.33 7.17 -35.43
N ILE A 65 -20.70 6.03 -35.16
CA ILE A 65 -19.26 5.93 -34.85
C ILE A 65 -18.43 6.52 -35.99
N ALA A 66 -18.63 6.05 -37.23
CA ALA A 66 -17.87 6.50 -38.39
C ALA A 66 -18.03 8.01 -38.65
N THR A 67 -19.26 8.54 -38.48
CA THR A 67 -19.54 9.97 -38.63
C THR A 67 -18.76 10.80 -37.62
N LEU A 68 -18.79 10.41 -36.34
CA LEU A 68 -18.10 11.15 -35.27
C LEU A 68 -16.57 11.00 -35.35
N GLN A 69 -16.06 9.85 -35.80
CA GLN A 69 -14.64 9.67 -36.12
C GLN A 69 -14.20 10.62 -37.25
N ALA A 70 -14.97 10.71 -38.33
CA ALA A 70 -14.66 11.60 -39.45
C ALA A 70 -14.74 13.09 -39.05
N GLN A 71 -15.73 13.45 -38.23
CA GLN A 71 -15.95 14.82 -37.79
C GLN A 71 -14.88 15.33 -36.82
N HIS A 72 -14.39 14.46 -35.91
CA HIS A 72 -13.50 14.88 -34.81
C HIS A 72 -12.06 14.38 -34.93
N GLY A 73 -11.78 13.45 -35.84
CA GLY A 73 -10.43 12.92 -36.07
C GLY A 73 -9.84 12.30 -34.80
N THR A 74 -8.60 12.68 -34.45
CA THR A 74 -7.90 12.24 -33.22
C THR A 74 -8.08 13.21 -32.05
N THR A 75 -8.97 14.20 -32.18
CA THR A 75 -9.29 15.13 -31.10
C THR A 75 -10.05 14.42 -29.98
N PHE A 76 -10.99 13.56 -30.36
CA PHE A 76 -11.80 12.75 -29.44
C PHE A 76 -11.41 11.28 -29.54
N ARG A 77 -11.29 10.62 -28.39
CA ARG A 77 -10.95 9.19 -28.31
C ARG A 77 -12.19 8.31 -28.25
N GLY A 78 -13.30 8.83 -27.72
CA GLY A 78 -14.57 8.13 -27.51
C GLY A 78 -15.07 7.40 -28.75
N PRO A 79 -15.16 8.04 -29.93
CA PRO A 79 -15.60 7.36 -31.15
C PRO A 79 -14.71 6.19 -31.58
N TRP A 80 -13.39 6.30 -31.40
CA TRP A 80 -12.45 5.22 -31.71
C TRP A 80 -12.51 4.09 -30.67
N LEU A 81 -12.72 4.43 -29.40
CA LEU A 81 -12.93 3.45 -28.34
C LEU A 81 -14.27 2.72 -28.47
N ALA A 82 -15.30 3.39 -28.97
CA ALA A 82 -16.61 2.79 -29.21
C ALA A 82 -16.55 1.69 -30.29
N GLU A 83 -15.75 1.90 -31.34
CA GLU A 83 -15.50 0.88 -32.36
C GLU A 83 -14.80 -0.35 -31.77
N LEU A 84 -13.73 -0.14 -31.01
CA LEU A 84 -13.03 -1.18 -30.28
C LEU A 84 -13.97 -1.95 -29.34
N GLU A 85 -14.80 -1.25 -28.58
CA GLU A 85 -15.72 -1.83 -27.61
C GLU A 85 -16.83 -2.65 -28.27
N LEU A 86 -17.41 -2.13 -29.36
CA LEU A 86 -18.43 -2.84 -30.12
C LEU A 86 -17.89 -4.16 -30.67
N ALA A 87 -16.72 -4.11 -31.33
CA ALA A 87 -16.07 -5.30 -31.85
C ALA A 87 -15.71 -6.27 -30.73
N PHE A 88 -15.19 -5.77 -29.60
CA PHE A 88 -14.84 -6.59 -28.45
C PHE A 88 -16.05 -7.34 -27.88
N ARG A 89 -17.22 -6.69 -27.77
CA ARG A 89 -18.45 -7.34 -27.27
C ARG A 89 -19.06 -8.35 -28.23
N GLN A 90 -18.81 -8.21 -29.53
CA GLN A 90 -19.25 -9.18 -30.54
C GLN A 90 -18.39 -10.46 -30.55
N LEU A 91 -17.19 -10.42 -29.96
CA LEU A 91 -16.30 -11.58 -29.86
C LEU A 91 -16.80 -12.57 -28.80
N GLN A 92 -17.53 -13.60 -29.23
CA GLN A 92 -18.05 -14.65 -28.34
C GLN A 92 -16.97 -15.59 -27.76
N ARG A 93 -15.75 -15.62 -28.33
CA ARG A 93 -14.67 -16.56 -27.97
C ARG A 93 -13.35 -15.89 -27.58
N GLY A 94 -13.40 -14.62 -27.18
CA GLY A 94 -12.22 -13.81 -26.87
C GLY A 94 -11.65 -13.11 -28.11
N ALA A 95 -10.74 -12.16 -27.86
CA ALA A 95 -10.18 -11.32 -28.91
C ALA A 95 -9.10 -12.06 -29.72
N THR A 96 -9.24 -12.00 -31.05
CA THR A 96 -8.42 -12.71 -32.03
C THR A 96 -7.24 -11.86 -32.53
N PRO A 97 -6.26 -12.46 -33.25
CA PRO A 97 -5.22 -11.68 -33.92
C PRO A 97 -5.78 -10.61 -34.88
N ALA A 98 -6.91 -10.88 -35.55
CA ALA A 98 -7.56 -9.89 -36.43
C ALA A 98 -8.01 -8.65 -35.64
N PHE A 99 -8.66 -8.84 -34.48
CA PHE A 99 -9.02 -7.72 -33.59
C PHE A 99 -7.81 -6.87 -33.19
N VAL A 100 -6.67 -7.52 -32.92
CA VAL A 100 -5.42 -6.83 -32.60
C VAL A 100 -4.92 -6.00 -33.77
N HIS A 101 -4.80 -6.58 -34.96
CA HIS A 101 -4.23 -5.92 -36.13
C HIS A 101 -5.15 -4.85 -36.72
N GLU A 102 -6.47 -5.07 -36.70
CA GLU A 102 -7.44 -4.19 -37.35
C GLU A 102 -7.90 -3.04 -36.45
N LEU A 103 -7.87 -3.21 -35.12
CA LEU A 103 -8.42 -2.21 -34.19
C LEU A 103 -7.42 -1.75 -33.13
N VAL A 104 -6.77 -2.66 -32.41
CA VAL A 104 -5.86 -2.29 -31.29
C VAL A 104 -4.62 -1.54 -31.82
N VAL A 105 -3.95 -2.10 -32.83
CA VAL A 105 -2.75 -1.48 -33.41
C VAL A 105 -3.05 -0.11 -34.03
N PRO A 106 -4.09 0.06 -34.88
CA PRO A 106 -4.46 1.38 -35.39
C PRO A 106 -4.83 2.38 -34.29
N TYR A 107 -5.48 1.94 -33.21
CA TYR A 107 -5.75 2.81 -32.06
C TYR A 107 -4.45 3.28 -31.40
N MET A 108 -3.50 2.36 -31.16
CA MET A 108 -2.18 2.70 -30.64
C MET A 108 -1.50 3.76 -31.50
N ASP A 109 -1.48 3.60 -32.83
CA ASP A 109 -0.81 4.54 -33.74
C ASP A 109 -1.45 5.94 -33.70
N ARG A 110 -2.78 6.01 -33.60
CA ARG A 110 -3.52 7.28 -33.49
C ARG A 110 -3.26 8.01 -32.17
N PHE A 111 -3.22 7.26 -31.06
CA PHE A 111 -3.18 7.83 -29.71
C PHE A 111 -1.82 7.68 -29.01
N ALA A 112 -0.76 7.27 -29.73
CA ALA A 112 0.57 7.04 -29.15
C ALA A 112 1.19 8.25 -28.44
N SER A 113 0.82 9.46 -28.85
CA SER A 113 1.30 10.69 -28.22
C SER A 113 0.56 11.06 -26.92
N LYS A 114 -0.53 10.36 -26.60
CA LYS A 114 -1.43 10.61 -25.46
C LYS A 114 -1.12 9.65 -24.33
N THR A 115 -1.13 10.16 -23.09
CA THR A 115 -0.83 9.37 -21.88
C THR A 115 -1.88 8.32 -21.57
N CYS A 116 -3.13 8.49 -22.05
CA CYS A 116 -4.26 7.59 -21.78
C CYS A 116 -4.26 6.30 -22.61
N CYS A 117 -3.45 6.19 -23.66
CA CYS A 117 -3.56 5.06 -24.60
C CYS A 117 -3.41 3.68 -23.93
N VAL A 118 -2.53 3.56 -22.93
CA VAL A 118 -2.35 2.29 -22.21
C VAL A 118 -3.57 1.97 -21.35
N THR A 119 -4.07 2.94 -20.58
CA THR A 119 -5.24 2.74 -19.71
C THR A 119 -6.50 2.45 -20.53
N ASP A 120 -6.63 3.07 -21.69
CA ASP A 120 -7.72 2.82 -22.64
C ASP A 120 -7.72 1.37 -23.15
N LEU A 121 -6.53 0.82 -23.42
CA LEU A 121 -6.37 -0.53 -23.96
C LEU A 121 -6.31 -1.63 -22.89
N GLN A 122 -5.99 -1.29 -21.65
CA GLN A 122 -5.78 -2.23 -20.53
C GLN A 122 -6.95 -3.20 -20.35
N ARG A 123 -8.19 -2.71 -20.49
CA ARG A 123 -9.41 -3.52 -20.37
C ARG A 123 -9.50 -4.66 -21.39
N TYR A 124 -8.92 -4.50 -22.58
CA TYR A 124 -8.99 -5.48 -23.66
C TYR A 124 -7.87 -6.51 -23.58
N VAL A 125 -6.69 -6.11 -23.07
CA VAL A 125 -5.50 -6.97 -22.98
C VAL A 125 -5.74 -8.23 -22.14
N GLY A 126 -6.54 -8.12 -21.07
CA GLY A 126 -6.89 -9.26 -20.20
C GLY A 126 -7.68 -10.37 -20.90
N SER A 127 -8.34 -10.09 -22.02
CA SER A 127 -9.22 -11.02 -22.74
C SER A 127 -8.67 -11.46 -24.11
N LEU A 128 -7.40 -11.16 -24.40
CA LEU A 128 -6.71 -11.65 -25.59
C LEU A 128 -6.38 -13.13 -25.43
N ASP A 129 -6.67 -13.94 -26.46
CA ASP A 129 -6.15 -15.31 -26.51
C ASP A 129 -4.62 -15.32 -26.66
N ALA A 130 -4.00 -16.51 -26.56
CA ALA A 130 -2.55 -16.63 -26.64
C ALA A 130 -1.97 -16.14 -27.98
N ALA A 131 -2.68 -16.37 -29.09
CA ALA A 131 -2.23 -15.96 -30.42
C ALA A 131 -2.34 -14.44 -30.62
N ALA A 132 -3.44 -13.83 -30.17
CA ALA A 132 -3.68 -12.40 -30.19
C ALA A 132 -2.70 -11.66 -29.27
N ARG A 133 -2.42 -12.22 -28.09
CA ARG A 133 -1.38 -11.70 -27.19
C ARG A 133 0.00 -11.73 -27.86
N ALA A 134 0.38 -12.84 -28.48
CA ALA A 134 1.65 -12.95 -29.21
C ALA A 134 1.73 -11.95 -30.38
N ALA A 135 0.64 -11.77 -31.13
CA ALA A 135 0.54 -10.78 -32.20
C ALA A 135 0.73 -9.35 -31.69
N LEU A 136 0.12 -9.00 -30.55
CA LEU A 136 0.27 -7.67 -29.95
C LEU A 136 1.68 -7.44 -29.39
N VAL A 137 2.32 -8.47 -28.82
CA VAL A 137 3.73 -8.43 -28.39
C VAL A 137 4.64 -8.16 -29.59
N ALA A 138 4.51 -8.96 -30.66
CA ALA A 138 5.30 -8.79 -31.88
C ALA A 138 5.13 -7.38 -32.47
N ALA A 139 3.89 -6.94 -32.64
CA ALA A 139 3.59 -5.62 -33.16
C ALA A 139 4.16 -4.49 -32.27
N SER A 140 4.22 -4.70 -30.95
CA SER A 140 4.79 -3.71 -30.02
C SER A 140 6.31 -3.65 -30.10
N HIS A 141 6.98 -4.80 -30.30
CA HIS A 141 8.42 -4.84 -30.61
C HIS A 141 8.73 -4.16 -31.95
N ASP A 142 7.94 -4.38 -33.00
CA ASP A 142 8.13 -3.73 -34.31
C ASP A 142 8.00 -2.20 -34.21
N ARG A 143 7.00 -1.71 -33.47
CA ARG A 143 6.84 -0.27 -33.21
C ARG A 143 7.98 0.30 -32.40
N LEU A 144 8.47 -0.43 -31.39
CA LEU A 144 9.62 -0.01 -30.61
C LEU A 144 10.87 0.12 -31.49
N ALA A 145 11.16 -0.88 -32.32
CA ALA A 145 12.28 -0.86 -33.25
C ALA A 145 12.17 0.30 -34.25
N THR A 146 10.99 0.50 -34.84
CA THR A 146 10.71 1.60 -35.79
C THR A 146 10.91 2.96 -35.13
N ALA A 147 10.37 3.15 -33.93
CA ALA A 147 10.46 4.40 -33.21
C ALA A 147 11.91 4.72 -32.80
N LEU A 148 12.69 3.73 -32.35
CA LEU A 148 14.10 3.91 -32.03
C LEU A 148 14.95 4.22 -33.27
N ALA A 149 14.71 3.55 -34.40
CA ALA A 149 15.40 3.83 -35.65
C ALA A 149 15.08 5.24 -36.22
N SER A 150 13.92 5.80 -35.84
CA SER A 150 13.49 7.14 -36.26
C SER A 150 13.92 8.26 -35.31
N GLN A 151 14.51 7.93 -34.15
CA GLN A 151 15.08 8.92 -33.25
C GLN A 151 16.44 9.41 -33.79
N GLU A 152 16.60 10.73 -33.89
CA GLU A 152 17.85 11.36 -34.31
C GLU A 152 18.58 11.96 -33.12
N ALA A 153 19.91 11.82 -33.08
CA ALA A 153 20.72 12.32 -31.98
C ALA A 153 20.83 13.86 -32.01
N THR A 154 20.15 14.56 -31.09
CA THR A 154 20.37 15.98 -30.72
C THR A 154 20.32 17.04 -31.83
N THR A 155 19.91 16.68 -33.05
CA THR A 155 19.87 17.59 -34.22
C THR A 155 18.50 17.68 -34.91
N GLY A 156 17.52 16.88 -34.47
CA GLY A 156 16.18 16.83 -35.06
C GLY A 156 15.19 17.85 -34.49
N ASP A 157 14.08 18.08 -35.21
CA ASP A 157 12.96 18.89 -34.73
C ASP A 157 12.38 18.29 -33.43
N VAL A 158 12.33 19.10 -32.35
CA VAL A 158 11.90 18.68 -31.01
C VAL A 158 10.52 18.03 -31.03
N LYS A 159 9.58 18.55 -31.83
CA LYS A 159 8.21 17.99 -31.90
C LYS A 159 8.21 16.60 -32.51
N THR A 160 8.95 16.42 -33.60
CA THR A 160 9.10 15.14 -34.30
C THR A 160 9.82 14.11 -33.42
N GLN A 161 10.92 14.50 -32.77
CA GLN A 161 11.67 13.62 -31.87
C GLN A 161 10.85 13.26 -30.62
N THR A 162 10.10 14.21 -30.05
CA THR A 162 9.15 13.94 -28.96
C THR A 162 8.07 12.93 -29.38
N LYS A 163 7.58 13.02 -30.62
CA LYS A 163 6.59 12.06 -31.13
C LYS A 163 7.17 10.65 -31.18
N TRP A 164 8.35 10.45 -31.76
CA TRP A 164 8.99 9.13 -31.84
C TRP A 164 9.37 8.60 -30.46
N PHE A 165 9.87 9.44 -29.56
CA PHE A 165 10.12 9.07 -28.18
C PHE A 165 8.85 8.57 -27.48
N LYS A 166 7.73 9.29 -27.61
CA LYS A 166 6.43 8.88 -27.04
C LYS A 166 5.91 7.57 -27.64
N GLN A 167 6.15 7.31 -28.93
CA GLN A 167 5.80 6.03 -29.56
C GLN A 167 6.63 4.87 -29.00
N ALA A 168 7.95 5.06 -28.87
CA ALA A 168 8.83 4.07 -28.24
C ALA A 168 8.41 3.81 -26.78
N LEU A 169 8.08 4.86 -26.05
CA LEU A 169 7.60 4.78 -24.67
C LEU A 169 6.26 4.04 -24.56
N LEU A 170 5.28 4.33 -25.43
CA LEU A 170 4.01 3.58 -25.47
C LEU A 170 4.28 2.09 -25.72
N ALA A 171 5.12 1.76 -26.71
CA ALA A 171 5.46 0.39 -27.03
C ALA A 171 6.05 -0.35 -25.82
N ARG A 172 6.97 0.28 -25.07
CA ARG A 172 7.53 -0.28 -23.83
C ARG A 172 6.47 -0.49 -22.74
N LYS A 173 5.58 0.48 -22.54
CA LYS A 173 4.47 0.34 -21.57
C LYS A 173 3.54 -0.82 -21.93
N MET A 174 3.24 -0.99 -23.22
CA MET A 174 2.44 -2.11 -23.71
C MET A 174 3.16 -3.45 -23.55
N LEU A 175 4.45 -3.53 -23.86
CA LEU A 175 5.26 -4.73 -23.63
C LEU A 175 5.30 -5.10 -22.14
N ARG A 176 5.43 -4.11 -21.25
CA ARG A 176 5.33 -4.33 -19.79
C ARG A 176 3.96 -4.87 -19.40
N LEU A 177 2.89 -4.26 -19.90
CA LEU A 177 1.50 -4.67 -19.64
C LEU A 177 1.24 -6.11 -20.10
N LEU A 178 1.87 -6.53 -21.20
CA LEU A 178 1.75 -7.87 -21.76
C LEU A 178 2.62 -8.92 -21.04
N GLY A 179 3.48 -8.50 -20.10
CA GLY A 179 4.35 -9.38 -19.32
C GLY A 179 5.70 -9.71 -19.96
N ASP A 180 6.13 -8.99 -21.02
CA ASP A 180 7.39 -9.27 -21.75
C ASP A 180 8.63 -9.28 -20.84
N HIS A 181 8.65 -8.40 -19.84
CA HIS A 181 9.74 -8.32 -18.86
C HIS A 181 9.92 -9.60 -18.03
N THR A 182 8.86 -10.39 -17.82
CA THR A 182 8.90 -11.62 -17.01
C THR A 182 9.63 -12.77 -17.70
N THR A 183 9.82 -12.70 -19.02
CA THR A 183 10.53 -13.72 -19.80
C THR A 183 12.04 -13.47 -19.91
N LEU A 184 12.53 -12.33 -19.41
CA LEU A 184 13.93 -11.95 -19.50
C LEU A 184 14.77 -12.66 -18.45
N SER A 185 15.98 -13.04 -18.83
CA SER A 185 17.00 -13.41 -17.83
C SER A 185 17.42 -12.18 -17.02
N THR A 186 17.96 -12.37 -15.82
CA THR A 186 18.52 -11.28 -15.00
C THR A 186 19.53 -10.45 -15.79
N ALA A 187 20.38 -11.09 -16.59
CA ALA A 187 21.38 -10.41 -17.41
C ALA A 187 20.75 -9.55 -18.52
N ASP A 188 19.76 -10.09 -19.24
CA ASP A 188 19.07 -9.36 -20.31
C ASP A 188 18.23 -8.19 -19.76
N ALA A 189 17.60 -8.39 -18.61
CA ALA A 189 16.86 -7.34 -17.92
C ALA A 189 17.78 -6.19 -17.51
N LEU A 190 18.94 -6.48 -16.90
CA LEU A 190 19.93 -5.46 -16.54
C LEU A 190 20.52 -4.75 -17.77
N ALA A 191 20.78 -5.48 -18.87
CA ALA A 191 21.22 -4.87 -20.13
C ALA A 191 20.16 -3.93 -20.72
N ARG A 192 18.87 -4.31 -20.62
CA ARG A 192 17.75 -3.46 -21.03
C ARG A 192 17.63 -2.21 -20.17
N VAL A 193 17.85 -2.34 -18.86
CA VAL A 193 17.90 -1.19 -17.94
C VAL A 193 19.00 -0.22 -18.37
N GLU A 194 20.23 -0.70 -18.61
CA GLU A 194 21.34 0.13 -19.07
C GLU A 194 20.96 0.91 -20.33
N ALA A 195 20.43 0.23 -21.35
CA ALA A 195 20.01 0.84 -22.60
C ALA A 195 18.94 1.93 -22.39
N MET A 196 17.94 1.68 -21.54
CA MET A 196 16.88 2.64 -21.24
C MET A 196 17.40 3.85 -20.43
N LEU A 197 18.38 3.65 -19.56
CA LEU A 197 18.98 4.73 -18.78
C LEU A 197 19.84 5.65 -19.67
N GLN A 198 20.59 5.07 -20.62
CA GLN A 198 21.32 5.83 -21.64
C GLN A 198 20.36 6.60 -22.56
N GLU A 199 19.27 5.98 -23.01
CA GLU A 199 18.23 6.66 -23.79
C GLU A 199 17.57 7.80 -23.01
N TYR A 200 17.28 7.59 -21.72
CA TYR A 200 16.75 8.62 -20.84
C TYR A 200 17.70 9.82 -20.76
N HIS A 201 19.01 9.59 -20.61
CA HIS A 201 20.02 10.64 -20.59
C HIS A 201 20.14 11.37 -21.94
N ALA A 202 20.22 10.61 -23.04
CA ALA A 202 20.37 11.15 -24.38
C ALA A 202 19.18 11.99 -24.83
N ASN A 203 17.99 11.76 -24.27
CA ASN A 203 16.75 12.47 -24.61
C ASN A 203 16.36 13.58 -23.63
N GLN A 204 17.22 13.96 -22.68
CA GLN A 204 16.91 15.04 -21.73
C GLN A 204 16.65 16.40 -22.42
N TRP A 205 17.21 16.63 -23.61
CA TRP A 205 16.98 17.85 -24.38
C TRP A 205 15.54 17.98 -24.93
N LEU A 206 14.75 16.89 -24.93
CA LEU A 206 13.33 16.93 -25.31
C LEU A 206 12.46 17.63 -24.26
N ASN A 207 12.96 17.73 -23.03
CA ASN A 207 12.28 18.37 -21.92
C ASN A 207 12.38 19.89 -22.07
N GLN A 208 11.27 20.55 -22.41
CA GLN A 208 11.23 21.99 -22.57
C GLN A 208 11.06 22.69 -21.23
N THR A 209 11.89 23.67 -20.92
CA THR A 209 11.78 24.51 -19.70
C THR A 209 10.52 25.38 -19.66
N SER A 210 9.84 25.58 -20.79
CA SER A 210 8.75 26.56 -20.96
C SER A 210 7.34 25.98 -21.15
N VAL A 211 7.21 24.70 -21.52
CA VAL A 211 5.89 24.06 -21.65
C VAL A 211 5.58 23.40 -20.32
N GLY A 212 5.00 24.19 -19.40
CA GLY A 212 4.34 23.65 -18.21
C GLY A 212 4.70 24.20 -16.84
N GLY A 213 5.53 25.24 -16.79
CA GLY A 213 6.04 25.76 -15.52
C GLY A 213 6.86 24.71 -14.74
N GLN A 214 7.35 25.09 -13.56
CA GLN A 214 8.20 24.20 -12.75
C GLN A 214 7.50 22.91 -12.29
N ARG A 215 6.20 22.73 -12.53
CA ARG A 215 5.33 21.71 -11.92
C ARG A 215 4.83 20.63 -12.88
N GLU A 216 5.13 20.70 -14.18
CA GLU A 216 4.72 19.67 -15.13
C GLU A 216 5.72 18.50 -15.20
N VAL A 217 5.18 17.30 -15.37
CA VAL A 217 5.91 16.03 -15.54
C VAL A 217 6.65 16.07 -16.88
N GLN A 218 7.91 15.64 -16.88
CA GLN A 218 8.77 15.71 -18.06
C GLN A 218 8.45 14.58 -19.05
N VAL A 219 8.81 14.78 -20.33
CA VAL A 219 8.53 13.80 -21.39
C VAL A 219 9.24 12.48 -21.13
N THR A 220 10.45 12.53 -20.57
CA THR A 220 11.31 11.36 -20.34
C THR A 220 11.04 10.63 -19.03
N ASP A 221 10.21 11.18 -18.14
CA ASP A 221 10.00 10.68 -16.77
C ASP A 221 9.51 9.23 -16.72
N ASP A 222 8.55 8.87 -17.56
CA ASP A 222 7.98 7.52 -17.59
C ASP A 222 8.98 6.46 -18.08
N LEU A 223 9.99 6.86 -18.87
CA LEU A 223 11.06 5.94 -19.25
C LEU A 223 11.89 5.57 -18.03
N LEU A 224 12.23 6.56 -17.19
CA LEU A 224 12.95 6.32 -15.94
C LEU A 224 12.13 5.47 -14.97
N LEU A 225 10.83 5.69 -14.86
CA LEU A 225 9.93 4.86 -14.06
C LEU A 225 9.95 3.40 -14.54
N LEU A 226 9.85 3.15 -15.85
CA LEU A 226 9.95 1.80 -16.42
C LEU A 226 11.32 1.16 -16.13
N THR A 227 12.40 1.92 -16.25
CA THR A 227 13.76 1.46 -15.92
C THR A 227 13.85 0.98 -14.47
N VAL A 228 13.34 1.79 -13.54
CA VAL A 228 13.38 1.48 -12.11
C VAL A 228 12.44 0.32 -11.75
N LEU A 229 11.26 0.25 -12.36
CA LEU A 229 10.36 -0.89 -12.19
C LEU A 229 11.03 -2.20 -12.64
N LEU A 230 11.79 -2.18 -13.75
CA LEU A 230 12.54 -3.35 -14.20
C LEU A 230 13.67 -3.73 -13.22
N TYR A 231 14.35 -2.77 -12.59
CA TYR A 231 15.28 -3.06 -11.48
C TYR A 231 14.59 -3.77 -10.32
N VAL A 232 13.39 -3.29 -9.95
CA VAL A 232 12.60 -3.89 -8.88
C VAL A 232 12.16 -5.32 -9.26
N ASP A 233 11.78 -5.55 -10.53
CA ASP A 233 11.44 -6.89 -11.01
C ASP A 233 12.66 -7.83 -10.93
N VAL A 234 13.85 -7.37 -11.33
CA VAL A 234 15.10 -8.12 -11.19
C VAL A 234 15.40 -8.46 -9.72
N TYR A 235 15.22 -7.49 -8.82
CA TYR A 235 15.37 -7.71 -7.38
C TYR A 235 14.45 -8.80 -6.84
N VAL A 236 13.20 -8.88 -7.33
CA VAL A 236 12.21 -9.88 -6.93
C VAL A 236 12.51 -11.24 -7.55
N ALA A 237 12.75 -11.29 -8.87
CA ALA A 237 12.98 -12.54 -9.60
C ALA A 237 14.23 -13.28 -9.12
N SER A 238 15.23 -12.57 -8.61
CA SER A 238 16.49 -13.12 -8.14
C SER A 238 16.53 -13.42 -6.64
N ALA A 239 15.37 -13.47 -5.95
CA ALA A 239 15.31 -13.61 -4.50
C ALA A 239 15.99 -14.88 -3.95
N ASP A 240 15.93 -15.99 -4.69
CA ASP A 240 16.50 -17.29 -4.29
C ASP A 240 17.86 -17.60 -4.93
N THR A 241 18.24 -16.87 -5.99
CA THR A 241 19.40 -17.23 -6.84
C THR A 241 20.60 -16.33 -6.66
N THR A 242 20.44 -15.18 -5.99
CA THR A 242 21.46 -14.13 -5.90
C THR A 242 21.66 -13.69 -4.47
N ASP A 243 22.91 -13.41 -4.11
CA ASP A 243 23.27 -12.96 -2.77
C ASP A 243 22.61 -11.61 -2.40
N ALA A 244 22.42 -11.40 -1.10
CA ALA A 244 21.74 -10.22 -0.60
C ALA A 244 22.50 -8.91 -0.89
N ALA A 245 23.83 -8.92 -0.99
CA ALA A 245 24.61 -7.70 -1.25
C ALA A 245 24.37 -7.20 -2.68
N THR A 246 24.40 -8.09 -3.66
CA THR A 246 24.11 -7.79 -5.07
C THR A 246 22.67 -7.30 -5.25
N ARG A 247 21.70 -7.96 -4.60
CA ARG A 247 20.29 -7.52 -4.63
C ARG A 247 20.10 -6.12 -4.04
N ARG A 248 20.80 -5.80 -2.94
CA ARG A 248 20.79 -4.44 -2.34
C ARG A 248 21.43 -3.41 -3.26
N ALA A 249 22.50 -3.77 -3.97
CA ALA A 249 23.15 -2.88 -4.93
C ALA A 249 22.17 -2.42 -6.03
N TRP A 250 21.30 -3.31 -6.52
CA TRP A 250 20.25 -2.94 -7.47
C TRP A 250 19.22 -1.97 -6.87
N LEU A 251 18.80 -2.17 -5.62
CA LEU A 251 17.90 -1.22 -4.93
C LEU A 251 18.56 0.14 -4.71
N LEU A 252 19.85 0.18 -4.35
CA LEU A 252 20.60 1.43 -4.23
C LEU A 252 20.68 2.14 -5.57
N HIS A 253 20.95 1.40 -6.65
CA HIS A 253 21.01 1.97 -7.98
C HIS A 253 19.65 2.48 -8.47
N ALA A 254 18.56 1.75 -8.17
CA ALA A 254 17.19 2.20 -8.38
C ALA A 254 16.88 3.51 -7.63
N ALA A 255 17.31 3.63 -6.36
CA ALA A 255 17.18 4.87 -5.60
C ALA A 255 17.99 6.03 -6.22
N THR A 256 19.20 5.76 -6.70
CA THR A 256 20.04 6.74 -7.41
C THR A 256 19.38 7.24 -8.69
N CYS A 257 18.79 6.32 -9.48
CA CYS A 257 18.02 6.69 -10.66
C CYS A 257 16.85 7.63 -10.31
N LEU A 258 16.06 7.29 -9.28
CA LEU A 258 14.91 8.09 -8.86
C LEU A 258 15.30 9.46 -8.29
N GLU A 259 16.35 9.55 -7.47
CA GLU A 259 16.85 10.84 -6.97
C GLU A 259 17.40 11.71 -8.10
N PHE A 260 18.10 11.11 -9.07
CA PHE A 260 18.56 11.79 -10.27
C PHE A 260 17.40 12.33 -11.13
N GLY A 261 16.32 11.55 -11.27
CA GLY A 261 15.08 11.96 -11.92
C GLY A 261 14.38 13.10 -11.20
N LEU A 262 14.22 13.00 -9.88
CA LEU A 262 13.59 14.04 -9.05
C LEU A 262 14.40 15.35 -9.02
N GLY A 263 15.72 15.28 -9.22
CA GLY A 263 16.54 16.48 -9.44
C GLY A 263 16.15 17.27 -10.69
N ARG A 264 15.48 16.63 -11.67
CA ARG A 264 15.03 17.22 -12.94
C ARG A 264 13.50 17.39 -13.00
N SER A 265 12.76 16.56 -12.27
CA SER A 265 11.29 16.55 -12.22
C SER A 265 10.79 16.50 -10.77
N ALA A 266 11.06 17.57 -10.02
CA ALA A 266 10.85 17.63 -8.56
C ALA A 266 9.40 17.40 -8.09
N TYR A 267 8.41 17.61 -8.98
CA TYR A 267 6.99 17.44 -8.67
C TYR A 267 6.42 16.11 -9.16
N ASN A 268 7.24 15.21 -9.73
CA ASN A 268 6.77 13.90 -10.16
C ASN A 268 6.44 13.01 -8.95
N PHE A 269 5.16 12.92 -8.63
CA PHE A 269 4.67 12.16 -7.48
C PHE A 269 4.81 10.63 -7.68
N GLN A 270 4.83 10.13 -8.92
CA GLN A 270 5.05 8.70 -9.19
C GLN A 270 6.47 8.30 -8.78
N MET A 271 7.47 9.12 -9.14
CA MET A 271 8.85 8.89 -8.71
C MET A 271 8.99 8.96 -7.18
N LYS A 272 8.34 9.93 -6.53
CA LYS A 272 8.34 10.03 -5.05
C LYS A 272 7.74 8.79 -4.40
N MET A 273 6.58 8.31 -4.87
CA MET A 273 5.93 7.12 -4.34
C MET A 273 6.78 5.86 -4.55
N LEU A 274 7.37 5.68 -5.73
CA LEU A 274 8.25 4.55 -6.02
C LEU A 274 9.54 4.63 -5.19
N LEU A 275 10.06 5.83 -4.95
CA LEU A 275 11.24 6.04 -4.10
C LEU A 275 10.95 5.74 -2.63
N CYS A 276 9.78 6.10 -2.09
CA CYS A 276 9.34 5.67 -0.77
C CYS A 276 9.38 4.13 -0.65
N ARG A 277 8.91 3.42 -1.67
CA ARG A 277 8.91 1.95 -1.69
C ARG A 277 10.34 1.38 -1.72
N VAL A 278 11.21 1.92 -2.58
CA VAL A 278 12.62 1.49 -2.64
C VAL A 278 13.36 1.79 -1.33
N TYR A 279 13.16 2.97 -0.73
CA TYR A 279 13.75 3.31 0.57
C TYR A 279 13.21 2.45 1.72
N ALA A 280 11.93 2.05 1.69
CA ALA A 280 11.40 1.12 2.66
C ALA A 280 12.10 -0.25 2.57
N LEU A 281 12.33 -0.78 1.36
CA LEU A 281 13.08 -2.03 1.15
C LEU A 281 14.54 -1.92 1.64
N LEU A 282 15.16 -0.73 1.51
CA LEU A 282 16.50 -0.42 2.01
C LEU A 282 16.55 -0.15 3.53
N GLY A 283 15.43 -0.17 4.25
CA GLY A 283 15.37 0.17 5.67
C GLY A 283 15.65 1.65 5.97
N ALA A 284 15.56 2.53 4.98
CA ALA A 284 15.88 3.95 5.08
C ALA A 284 14.65 4.79 5.45
N GLY A 285 14.08 4.56 6.64
CA GLY A 285 12.80 5.15 7.03
C GLY A 285 12.76 6.69 7.08
N ASP A 286 13.83 7.36 7.52
CA ASP A 286 13.88 8.83 7.51
C ASP A 286 13.78 9.39 6.09
N ALA A 287 14.35 8.68 5.11
CA ALA A 287 14.26 9.05 3.69
C ALA A 287 12.85 8.81 3.13
N VAL A 288 12.15 7.78 3.62
CA VAL A 288 10.72 7.55 3.33
C VAL A 288 9.87 8.71 3.85
N VAL A 289 10.07 9.13 5.10
CA VAL A 289 9.34 10.27 5.71
C VAL A 289 9.56 11.55 4.90
N ALA A 290 10.81 11.89 4.60
CA ALA A 290 11.13 13.09 3.84
C ALA A 290 10.45 13.11 2.46
N ARG A 291 10.41 11.96 1.77
CA ARG A 291 9.74 11.84 0.46
C ARG A 291 8.21 11.87 0.57
N TYR A 292 7.64 11.31 1.63
CA TYR A 292 6.21 11.38 1.89
C TYR A 292 5.75 12.81 2.23
N ASP A 293 6.52 13.55 3.04
CA ASP A 293 6.23 14.97 3.34
C ASP A 293 6.11 15.81 2.07
N GLU A 294 6.96 15.55 1.07
CA GLU A 294 6.94 16.22 -0.23
C GLU A 294 5.74 15.88 -1.13
N LEU A 295 4.97 14.83 -0.80
CA LEU A 295 3.70 14.54 -1.47
C LEU A 295 2.57 15.44 -0.97
N ASP A 296 2.74 16.09 0.19
CA ASP A 296 1.79 17.02 0.80
C ASP A 296 0.36 16.46 0.94
N VAL A 297 0.25 15.20 1.36
CA VAL A 297 -1.03 14.47 1.50
C VAL A 297 -1.93 15.15 2.53
N LYS A 298 -3.07 15.70 2.08
CA LYS A 298 -3.97 16.51 2.90
C LYS A 298 -5.44 16.19 2.68
N GLN A 299 -6.28 16.56 3.65
CA GLN A 299 -7.74 16.45 3.56
C GLN A 299 -8.17 15.03 3.17
N ILE A 300 -9.07 14.88 2.20
CA ILE A 300 -9.60 13.58 1.75
C ILE A 300 -8.50 12.59 1.32
N GLN A 301 -7.32 13.09 0.91
CA GLN A 301 -6.20 12.23 0.55
C GLN A 301 -5.66 11.42 1.74
N LEU A 302 -5.83 11.90 2.98
CA LEU A 302 -5.48 11.12 4.17
C LEU A 302 -6.33 9.83 4.27
N ASP A 303 -7.58 9.88 3.82
CA ASP A 303 -8.44 8.69 3.82
C ASP A 303 -8.18 7.77 2.62
N SER A 304 -7.77 8.33 1.48
CA SER A 304 -7.60 7.55 0.25
C SER A 304 -6.17 7.06 0.00
N LEU A 305 -5.14 7.70 0.56
CA LEU A 305 -3.72 7.45 0.25
C LEU A 305 -2.86 7.04 1.45
N SER A 306 -3.30 7.22 2.70
CA SER A 306 -2.45 6.90 3.85
C SER A 306 -2.16 5.40 4.03
N TYR A 307 -2.88 4.51 3.33
CA TYR A 307 -2.52 3.09 3.21
C TYR A 307 -1.12 2.89 2.60
N LEU A 308 -0.63 3.85 1.81
CA LEU A 308 0.70 3.80 1.20
C LEU A 308 1.85 3.92 2.21
N ILE A 309 1.58 4.42 3.43
CA ILE A 309 2.65 4.88 4.33
C ILE A 309 2.49 4.45 5.78
N VAL A 310 1.28 4.26 6.30
CA VAL A 310 1.07 3.97 7.73
C VAL A 310 1.76 2.66 8.14
N ASP A 311 1.45 1.54 7.48
CA ASP A 311 2.07 0.26 7.81
C ASP A 311 3.58 0.21 7.46
N PRO A 312 4.07 0.79 6.33
CA PRO A 312 5.50 0.91 6.08
C PRO A 312 6.25 1.70 7.15
N LEU A 313 5.69 2.80 7.66
CA LEU A 313 6.32 3.56 8.75
C LEU A 313 6.40 2.75 10.04
N LEU A 314 5.32 2.05 10.40
CA LEU A 314 5.31 1.18 11.58
C LEU A 314 6.33 0.05 11.43
N ALA A 315 6.42 -0.57 10.26
CA ALA A 315 7.41 -1.58 9.92
C ALA A 315 8.86 -1.05 9.98
N LEU A 316 9.08 0.23 9.73
CA LEU A 316 10.40 0.87 9.81
C LEU A 316 10.69 1.51 11.18
N GLY A 317 9.81 1.32 12.18
CA GLY A 317 9.94 1.84 13.53
C GLY A 317 9.65 3.34 13.67
N HIS A 318 9.00 3.97 12.69
CA HIS A 318 8.57 5.38 12.72
C HIS A 318 7.23 5.57 13.43
N VAL A 319 7.14 5.08 14.66
CA VAL A 319 5.90 5.02 15.42
C VAL A 319 5.29 6.40 15.70
N GLU A 320 6.09 7.38 16.12
CA GLU A 320 5.59 8.72 16.44
C GLU A 320 5.05 9.46 15.20
N TYR A 321 5.68 9.27 14.06
CA TYR A 321 5.24 9.87 12.81
C TYR A 321 3.98 9.18 12.28
N ALA A 322 3.90 7.84 12.37
CA ALA A 322 2.67 7.09 12.08
C ALA A 322 1.50 7.49 12.99
N LYS A 323 1.75 7.72 14.28
CA LYS A 323 0.78 8.25 15.25
C LYS A 323 0.23 9.60 14.81
N THR A 324 1.11 10.51 14.38
CA THR A 324 0.73 11.83 13.85
C THR A 324 -0.18 11.71 12.64
N ILE A 325 0.10 10.80 11.71
CA ILE A 325 -0.77 10.53 10.55
C ILE A 325 -2.13 9.99 11.01
N CYS A 326 -2.16 9.06 11.97
CA CYS A 326 -3.40 8.51 12.51
C CYS A 326 -4.28 9.59 13.16
N ASP A 327 -3.67 10.51 13.91
CA ASP A 327 -4.37 11.67 14.49
C ASP A 327 -4.91 12.61 13.41
N ASN A 328 -4.15 12.85 12.34
CA ASN A 328 -4.60 13.65 11.20
C ASN A 328 -5.80 13.00 10.47
N ILE A 329 -5.79 11.67 10.29
CA ILE A 329 -6.93 10.91 9.74
C ILE A 329 -8.16 11.09 10.65
N ARG A 330 -8.03 10.91 11.97
CA ARG A 330 -9.15 11.11 12.90
C ARG A 330 -9.65 12.57 12.90
N SER A 331 -8.75 13.54 12.75
CA SER A 331 -9.09 14.96 12.65
C SER A 331 -9.94 15.24 11.40
N LEU A 332 -9.54 14.73 10.24
CA LEU A 332 -10.32 14.80 8.99
C LEU A 332 -11.73 14.23 9.18
N HIS A 333 -11.85 13.04 9.76
CA HIS A 333 -13.15 12.39 9.94
C HIS A 333 -14.05 13.16 10.91
N ARG A 334 -13.46 13.75 11.96
CA ARG A 334 -14.18 14.59 12.91
C ARG A 334 -14.68 15.89 12.27
N SER A 335 -13.83 16.58 11.50
CA SER A 335 -14.26 17.80 10.80
C SER A 335 -15.32 17.48 9.75
N THR A 336 -15.17 16.39 9.00
CA THR A 336 -16.17 15.93 8.02
C THR A 336 -17.52 15.64 8.68
N ALA A 337 -17.53 14.91 9.79
CA ALA A 337 -18.77 14.62 10.51
C ALA A 337 -19.45 15.87 11.09
N ARG A 338 -18.67 16.90 11.42
CA ARG A 338 -19.17 18.20 11.90
C ARG A 338 -19.68 19.10 10.77
N ASP A 339 -18.96 19.16 9.65
CA ASP A 339 -19.15 20.19 8.63
C ASP A 339 -20.12 19.74 7.51
N THR A 340 -20.10 18.45 7.14
CA THR A 340 -20.96 17.93 6.06
C THR A 340 -22.48 18.10 6.30
N PRO A 341 -23.02 17.96 7.53
CA PRO A 341 -24.44 18.23 7.79
C PRO A 341 -24.91 19.62 7.37
N GLU A 342 -24.10 20.67 7.53
CA GLU A 342 -24.46 22.03 7.12
C GLU A 342 -24.52 22.15 5.58
N PHE A 343 -23.61 21.49 4.87
CA PHE A 343 -23.67 21.44 3.40
C PHE A 343 -24.90 20.68 2.90
N ILE A 344 -25.29 19.59 3.56
CA ILE A 344 -26.53 18.86 3.27
C ILE A 344 -27.75 19.76 3.47
N ALA A 345 -27.85 20.45 4.62
CA ALA A 345 -28.94 21.37 4.91
C ALA A 345 -29.01 22.53 3.91
N ARG A 346 -27.85 23.05 3.48
CA ARG A 346 -27.77 24.07 2.43
C ARG A 346 -28.27 23.56 1.08
N ALA A 347 -27.95 22.33 0.69
CA ALA A 347 -28.43 21.75 -0.56
C ALA A 347 -29.96 21.63 -0.58
N TYR A 348 -30.58 21.24 0.54
CA TYR A 348 -32.04 21.26 0.67
C TYR A 348 -32.63 22.67 0.53
N ARG A 349 -32.07 23.68 1.21
CA ARG A 349 -32.51 25.08 1.10
C ARG A 349 -32.44 25.64 -0.32
N LEU A 350 -31.43 25.22 -1.08
CA LEU A 350 -31.22 25.62 -2.47
C LEU A 350 -32.02 24.77 -3.49
N GLY A 351 -32.75 23.74 -3.03
CA GLY A 351 -33.51 22.85 -3.91
C GLY A 351 -32.64 21.90 -4.76
N VAL A 352 -31.36 21.68 -4.38
CA VAL A 352 -30.44 20.79 -5.09
C VAL A 352 -30.42 19.41 -4.43
N PHE A 353 -31.54 18.69 -4.53
CA PHE A 353 -31.79 17.46 -3.78
C PHE A 353 -30.83 16.31 -4.15
N SER A 354 -30.40 16.21 -5.41
CA SER A 354 -29.40 15.20 -5.83
C SER A 354 -28.08 15.35 -5.07
N LYS A 355 -27.62 16.58 -4.84
CA LYS A 355 -26.40 16.84 -4.07
C LYS A 355 -26.59 16.60 -2.58
N ALA A 356 -27.79 16.83 -2.04
CA ALA A 356 -28.10 16.43 -0.67
C ALA A 356 -27.99 14.90 -0.48
N GLN A 357 -28.48 14.13 -1.44
CA GLN A 357 -28.34 12.66 -1.45
C GLN A 357 -26.86 12.24 -1.58
N ASP A 358 -26.12 12.80 -2.54
CA ASP A 358 -24.69 12.51 -2.73
C ASP A 358 -23.88 12.75 -1.44
N MET A 359 -24.06 13.93 -0.80
CA MET A 359 -23.34 14.29 0.42
C MET A 359 -23.76 13.45 1.63
N THR A 360 -25.03 13.06 1.71
CA THR A 360 -25.51 12.14 2.76
C THR A 360 -24.86 10.76 2.59
N GLY A 361 -24.82 10.25 1.36
CA GLY A 361 -24.15 8.98 1.05
C GLY A 361 -22.66 9.03 1.33
N PHE A 362 -22.00 10.13 0.96
CA PHE A 362 -20.59 10.36 1.28
C PHE A 362 -20.33 10.32 2.80
N LEU A 363 -21.13 11.04 3.59
CA LEU A 363 -20.95 11.06 5.05
C LEU A 363 -21.21 9.69 5.68
N LEU A 364 -22.37 9.09 5.42
CA LEU A 364 -22.85 7.90 6.14
C LEU A 364 -22.25 6.59 5.61
N HIS A 365 -22.00 6.49 4.31
CA HIS A 365 -21.54 5.25 3.67
C HIS A 365 -20.06 5.24 3.33
N LYS A 366 -19.39 6.40 3.22
CA LYS A 366 -17.96 6.47 2.93
C LYS A 366 -17.14 6.92 4.13
N MET A 367 -17.46 8.05 4.76
CA MET A 367 -16.58 8.64 5.77
C MET A 367 -16.75 8.00 7.16
N GLN A 368 -17.98 7.91 7.68
CA GLN A 368 -18.23 7.33 9.02
C GLN A 368 -17.86 5.85 9.14
N ARG A 369 -17.78 5.14 8.02
CA ARG A 369 -17.47 3.71 7.94
C ARG A 369 -16.07 3.44 7.35
N SER A 370 -15.22 4.45 7.24
CA SER A 370 -13.91 4.31 6.58
C SER A 370 -13.05 3.22 7.22
N GLN A 371 -12.50 2.35 6.38
CA GLN A 371 -11.49 1.37 6.77
C GLN A 371 -10.20 2.05 7.27
N MET A 372 -9.78 3.16 6.67
CA MET A 372 -8.63 3.94 7.15
C MET A 372 -8.89 4.57 8.52
N LEU A 373 -10.12 5.02 8.80
CA LEU A 373 -10.50 5.51 10.12
C LEU A 373 -10.41 4.38 11.17
N ALA A 374 -10.90 3.19 10.84
CA ALA A 374 -10.80 2.01 11.70
C ALA A 374 -9.33 1.64 11.96
N LEU A 375 -8.50 1.62 10.91
CA LEU A 375 -7.05 1.41 11.00
C LEU A 375 -6.38 2.42 11.94
N ALA A 376 -6.56 3.72 11.70
CA ALA A 376 -5.95 4.78 12.50
C ALA A 376 -6.39 4.71 13.97
N THR A 377 -7.67 4.42 14.21
CA THR A 377 -8.23 4.25 15.56
C THR A 377 -7.59 3.05 16.26
N SER A 378 -7.45 1.93 15.53
CA SER A 378 -6.82 0.71 16.01
C SER A 378 -5.36 0.92 16.42
N GLU A 379 -4.59 1.63 15.59
CA GLU A 379 -3.19 1.90 15.90
C GLU A 379 -3.03 2.89 17.05
N LEU A 380 -3.88 3.92 17.17
CA LEU A 380 -3.80 4.84 18.31
C LEU A 380 -4.07 4.15 19.66
N VAL A 381 -5.04 3.22 19.71
CA VAL A 381 -5.30 2.41 20.91
C VAL A 381 -4.07 1.55 21.26
N HIS A 382 -3.49 0.91 20.25
CA HIS A 382 -2.31 0.05 20.42
C HIS A 382 -1.07 0.84 20.87
N LEU A 383 -0.79 1.97 20.21
CA LEU A 383 0.37 2.78 20.51
C LEU A 383 0.31 3.40 21.91
N GLN A 384 -0.89 3.73 22.41
CA GLN A 384 -1.05 4.12 23.81
C GLN A 384 -0.67 3.02 24.79
N LEU A 385 -1.04 1.76 24.50
CA LEU A 385 -0.63 0.62 25.30
C LEU A 385 0.90 0.42 25.22
N ALA A 386 1.48 0.50 24.02
CA ALA A 386 2.92 0.40 23.82
C ALA A 386 3.68 1.50 24.57
N ASP A 387 3.22 2.76 24.52
CA ASP A 387 3.79 3.88 25.26
C ASP A 387 3.82 3.61 26.78
N LEU A 388 2.78 2.98 27.34
CA LEU A 388 2.75 2.62 28.76
C LEU A 388 3.78 1.54 29.12
N THR A 389 4.09 0.62 28.20
CA THR A 389 5.15 -0.38 28.40
C THR A 389 6.57 0.18 28.31
N ARG A 390 6.73 1.46 27.95
CA ARG A 390 8.00 2.19 27.96
C ARG A 390 8.20 3.01 29.25
N THR A 391 7.29 2.89 30.21
CA THR A 391 7.34 3.61 31.49
C THR A 391 7.74 2.68 32.65
N THR A 392 6.87 2.48 33.62
CA THR A 392 7.04 1.52 34.73
C THR A 392 5.78 0.70 34.91
N ALA A 393 5.89 -0.50 35.49
CA ALA A 393 4.74 -1.35 35.79
C ALA A 393 3.70 -0.65 36.70
N THR A 394 4.16 0.19 37.64
CA THR A 394 3.30 1.00 38.50
C THR A 394 2.54 2.06 37.71
N HIS A 395 3.21 2.75 36.77
CA HIS A 395 2.56 3.75 35.94
C HIS A 395 1.52 3.13 35.01
N LEU A 396 1.84 2.01 34.36
CA LEU A 396 0.89 1.19 33.59
C LEU A 396 -0.35 0.89 34.44
N GLN A 397 -0.16 0.35 35.65
CA GLN A 397 -1.26 0.03 36.55
C GLN A 397 -2.12 1.23 36.92
N ASN A 398 -1.50 2.36 37.27
CA ASN A 398 -2.22 3.55 37.68
C ASN A 398 -3.05 4.13 36.53
N GLN A 399 -2.49 4.20 35.32
CA GLN A 399 -3.20 4.75 34.17
C GLN A 399 -4.48 3.96 33.86
N PHE A 400 -4.39 2.63 33.85
CA PHE A 400 -5.52 1.76 33.54
C PHE A 400 -6.61 1.73 34.60
N LEU A 401 -6.26 1.94 35.87
CA LEU A 401 -7.24 2.05 36.94
C LEU A 401 -7.98 3.39 36.94
N LEU A 402 -7.36 4.45 36.40
CA LEU A 402 -7.89 5.81 36.43
C LEU A 402 -8.71 6.15 35.18
N GLN A 403 -8.28 5.71 33.99
CA GLN A 403 -8.90 6.09 32.73
C GLN A 403 -8.94 4.94 31.73
N PRO A 404 -10.05 4.77 30.98
CA PRO A 404 -10.09 3.84 29.85
C PRO A 404 -9.15 4.34 28.74
N LEU A 405 -8.64 3.43 27.92
CA LEU A 405 -7.85 3.79 26.75
C LEU A 405 -8.69 4.68 25.81
N PRO A 406 -8.18 5.86 25.43
CA PRO A 406 -8.83 6.68 24.42
C PRO A 406 -9.14 5.89 23.15
N HIS A 407 -10.32 6.14 22.58
CA HIS A 407 -10.78 5.56 21.32
C HIS A 407 -11.09 4.05 21.33
N LEU A 408 -10.91 3.34 22.46
CA LEU A 408 -11.26 1.92 22.57
C LEU A 408 -12.73 1.66 22.22
N ALA A 409 -13.65 2.49 22.71
CA ALA A 409 -15.08 2.35 22.40
C ALA A 409 -15.40 2.57 20.91
N ASP A 410 -14.68 3.48 20.24
CA ASP A 410 -14.81 3.68 18.79
C ASP A 410 -14.30 2.44 18.03
N LEU A 411 -13.18 1.86 18.47
CA LEU A 411 -12.59 0.66 17.90
C LEU A 411 -13.51 -0.56 18.04
N GLU A 412 -14.08 -0.78 19.22
CA GLU A 412 -15.06 -1.86 19.46
C GLU A 412 -16.28 -1.74 18.53
N ARG A 413 -16.73 -0.51 18.22
CA ARG A 413 -17.78 -0.29 17.22
C ARG A 413 -17.31 -0.70 15.83
N PHE A 414 -16.10 -0.34 15.42
CA PHE A 414 -15.55 -0.75 14.12
C PHE A 414 -15.38 -2.26 14.00
N VAL A 415 -15.00 -2.96 15.07
CA VAL A 415 -14.94 -4.44 15.07
C VAL A 415 -16.31 -5.05 14.86
N ARG A 416 -17.35 -4.55 15.54
CA ARG A 416 -18.73 -5.03 15.35
C ARG A 416 -19.27 -4.78 13.94
N ASP A 417 -18.91 -3.64 13.34
CA ASP A 417 -19.35 -3.23 12.01
C ASP A 417 -18.31 -3.53 10.90
N ALA A 418 -17.33 -4.40 11.15
CA ALA A 418 -16.19 -4.62 10.26
C ALA A 418 -16.59 -4.99 8.82
N ASP A 419 -17.66 -5.79 8.68
CA ASP A 419 -18.18 -6.24 7.37
C ASP A 419 -18.84 -5.11 6.55
N ARG A 420 -19.06 -3.95 7.18
CA ARG A 420 -19.72 -2.77 6.58
C ARG A 420 -18.75 -1.61 6.36
N LEU A 421 -17.46 -1.80 6.61
CA LEU A 421 -16.46 -0.77 6.42
C LEU A 421 -16.29 -0.43 4.93
N SER A 422 -16.18 0.85 4.64
CA SER A 422 -15.96 1.38 3.29
C SER A 422 -14.48 1.39 2.94
N ARG A 423 -14.16 0.83 1.78
CA ARG A 423 -12.82 0.86 1.19
C ARG A 423 -12.71 2.10 0.31
N ASN A 424 -12.08 3.14 0.84
CA ASN A 424 -11.92 4.43 0.16
C ASN A 424 -10.52 4.61 -0.46
N HIS A 425 -9.68 3.57 -0.42
CA HIS A 425 -8.30 3.59 -0.91
C HIS A 425 -8.23 3.79 -2.42
N HIS A 426 -7.36 4.68 -2.87
CA HIS A 426 -7.09 4.89 -4.30
C HIS A 426 -5.93 3.99 -4.76
N ARG A 427 -6.22 2.69 -4.91
CA ARG A 427 -5.20 1.66 -5.23
C ARG A 427 -4.56 1.81 -6.62
N GLU A 428 -5.19 2.54 -7.53
CA GLU A 428 -4.71 2.81 -8.89
C GLU A 428 -3.80 4.06 -8.99
N VAL A 429 -3.49 4.70 -7.85
CA VAL A 429 -2.66 5.92 -7.83
C VAL A 429 -1.23 5.67 -8.30
N GLN A 430 -0.66 4.48 -8.05
CA GLN A 430 0.68 4.11 -8.47
C GLN A 430 0.62 3.47 -9.86
N VAL A 431 1.43 3.97 -10.78
CA VAL A 431 1.51 3.40 -12.13
C VAL A 431 2.59 2.33 -12.17
N ASP A 432 2.21 1.11 -12.56
CA ASP A 432 3.14 0.00 -12.77
C ASP A 432 3.10 -0.55 -14.21
N TRP A 433 2.13 -0.12 -15.03
CA TRP A 433 1.86 -0.65 -16.38
C TRP A 433 1.84 -2.19 -16.44
N THR A 434 1.31 -2.84 -15.42
CA THR A 434 1.06 -4.29 -15.42
C THR A 434 -0.45 -4.56 -15.43
N LEU A 435 -0.85 -5.78 -15.77
CA LEU A 435 -2.23 -6.20 -15.55
C LEU A 435 -2.47 -6.24 -14.04
N ALA A 436 -3.67 -5.81 -13.60
CA ALA A 436 -4.01 -5.68 -12.19
C ALA A 436 -3.51 -6.90 -11.40
N THR A 437 -2.52 -6.67 -10.53
CA THR A 437 -2.03 -7.70 -9.62
C THR A 437 -3.07 -7.91 -8.52
N PRO A 438 -3.25 -9.15 -8.02
CA PRO A 438 -4.10 -9.38 -6.85
C PRO A 438 -3.66 -8.45 -5.72
N GLU A 439 -4.64 -7.89 -4.99
CA GLU A 439 -4.36 -7.06 -3.82
C GLU A 439 -3.44 -7.80 -2.84
N THR A 440 -2.59 -7.05 -2.12
CA THR A 440 -1.65 -7.61 -1.16
C THR A 440 -2.39 -8.50 -0.13
N THR A 441 -1.74 -9.53 0.39
CA THR A 441 -2.37 -10.48 1.35
C THR A 441 -2.40 -9.93 2.79
N GLY A 442 -2.66 -8.63 2.97
CA GLY A 442 -2.74 -7.94 4.26
C GLY A 442 -1.53 -8.06 5.18
N ARG A 443 -0.33 -7.77 4.65
CA ARG A 443 0.93 -7.98 5.36
C ARG A 443 1.30 -6.78 6.23
N TYR A 444 1.81 -7.08 7.42
CA TYR A 444 2.35 -6.10 8.38
C TYR A 444 3.89 -6.01 8.38
N VAL A 445 4.54 -6.96 7.69
CA VAL A 445 5.99 -7.07 7.56
C VAL A 445 6.36 -6.77 6.12
N ILE A 446 7.46 -6.03 5.91
CA ILE A 446 8.02 -5.79 4.58
C ILE A 446 8.60 -7.11 4.10
N ASP A 447 8.11 -7.66 3.00
CA ASP A 447 8.66 -8.89 2.44
C ASP A 447 9.96 -8.58 1.67
N GLY A 448 11.05 -9.28 1.99
CA GLY A 448 12.34 -9.13 1.30
C GLY A 448 12.47 -9.93 0.01
N ARG A 449 11.49 -10.78 -0.32
CA ARG A 449 11.42 -11.59 -1.55
C ARG A 449 10.54 -10.95 -2.60
N THR A 450 9.51 -10.22 -2.18
CA THR A 450 8.68 -9.42 -3.08
C THR A 450 9.00 -7.94 -2.95
N ALA A 451 8.54 -7.14 -3.91
CA ALA A 451 8.59 -5.69 -3.77
C ALA A 451 7.33 -5.13 -3.12
N ALA A 452 6.32 -5.95 -2.80
CA ALA A 452 4.99 -5.48 -2.41
C ALA A 452 5.05 -4.54 -1.19
N ALA A 453 4.22 -3.49 -1.19
CA ALA A 453 4.13 -2.62 -0.03
C ALA A 453 3.49 -3.36 1.15
N CYS A 454 3.96 -3.05 2.36
CA CYS A 454 3.29 -3.40 3.61
C CYS A 454 1.97 -2.62 3.67
N ASP A 455 0.83 -3.31 3.72
CA ASP A 455 -0.50 -2.72 3.76
C ASP A 455 -1.45 -3.79 4.28
N ARG A 456 -2.12 -3.52 5.40
CA ARG A 456 -3.11 -4.41 6.01
C ARG A 456 -4.55 -4.08 5.61
N THR A 457 -4.78 -2.97 4.90
CA THR A 457 -6.11 -2.49 4.47
C THR A 457 -6.66 -3.18 3.20
N THR A 458 -6.19 -4.39 2.96
CA THR A 458 -6.31 -5.13 1.70
C THR A 458 -7.71 -5.68 1.43
N ALA A 459 -7.89 -6.31 0.26
CA ALA A 459 -9.14 -6.93 -0.15
C ALA A 459 -9.66 -7.98 0.82
N ASP A 460 -8.81 -8.59 1.66
CA ASP A 460 -9.25 -9.58 2.63
C ASP A 460 -9.88 -8.89 3.86
N PRO A 461 -11.23 -8.85 3.96
CA PRO A 461 -11.89 -8.23 5.09
C PRO A 461 -11.69 -9.03 6.38
N VAL A 462 -11.44 -10.34 6.29
CA VAL A 462 -11.27 -11.23 7.45
C VAL A 462 -9.95 -10.91 8.14
N LEU A 463 -8.88 -10.80 7.36
CA LEU A 463 -7.56 -10.49 7.89
C LEU A 463 -7.52 -9.09 8.52
N PHE A 464 -8.14 -8.10 7.86
CA PHE A 464 -8.25 -6.75 8.44
C PHE A 464 -9.05 -6.73 9.74
N LYS A 465 -10.18 -7.45 9.79
CA LYS A 465 -11.00 -7.58 11.01
C LYS A 465 -10.21 -8.19 12.17
N ARG A 466 -9.44 -9.25 11.91
CA ARG A 466 -8.57 -9.88 12.92
C ARG A 466 -7.56 -8.91 13.51
N TRP A 467 -6.98 -8.02 12.69
CA TRP A 467 -6.10 -6.97 13.20
C TRP A 467 -6.81 -6.00 14.15
N LEU A 468 -8.06 -5.62 13.85
CA LEU A 468 -8.86 -4.78 14.75
C LEU A 468 -9.20 -5.52 16.05
N GLU A 469 -9.61 -6.79 15.95
CA GLU A 469 -9.92 -7.66 17.10
C GLU A 469 -8.71 -7.83 18.02
N LEU A 470 -7.51 -8.01 17.45
CA LEU A 470 -6.26 -8.08 18.21
C LEU A 470 -6.04 -6.83 19.07
N ARG A 471 -6.33 -5.64 18.55
CA ARG A 471 -6.16 -4.38 19.31
C ARG A 471 -7.24 -4.17 20.38
N VAL A 472 -8.37 -4.89 20.29
CA VAL A 472 -9.46 -4.84 21.29
C VAL A 472 -9.25 -5.88 22.39
N VAL A 473 -8.86 -7.11 22.05
CA VAL A 473 -8.78 -8.22 23.01
C VAL A 473 -7.73 -7.97 24.10
N VAL A 474 -6.61 -7.32 23.78
CA VAL A 474 -5.55 -7.04 24.76
C VAL A 474 -6.02 -6.09 25.88
N PRO A 475 -6.64 -4.92 25.58
CA PRO A 475 -7.32 -4.11 26.59
C PRO A 475 -8.39 -4.86 27.41
N GLN A 476 -9.12 -5.80 26.79
CA GLN A 476 -10.13 -6.61 27.49
C GLN A 476 -9.49 -7.60 28.49
N ILE A 477 -8.39 -8.27 28.11
CA ILE A 477 -7.60 -9.13 29.02
C ILE A 477 -7.14 -8.31 30.22
N LEU A 478 -6.62 -7.11 29.96
CA LEU A 478 -6.13 -6.20 30.98
C LEU A 478 -7.23 -5.78 31.95
N ALA A 479 -8.40 -5.39 31.44
CA ALA A 479 -9.56 -5.02 32.24
C ALA A 479 -10.07 -6.19 33.10
N ALA A 480 -10.23 -7.39 32.51
CA ALA A 480 -10.66 -8.60 33.21
C ALA A 480 -9.69 -8.98 34.33
N SER A 481 -8.38 -8.87 34.07
CA SER A 481 -7.32 -9.14 35.03
C SER A 481 -7.33 -8.14 36.19
N TYR A 482 -7.61 -6.86 35.94
CA TYR A 482 -7.77 -5.86 37.01
C TYR A 482 -9.01 -6.08 37.87
N GLN A 483 -10.09 -6.57 37.27
CA GLN A 483 -11.34 -6.93 37.97
C GLN A 483 -11.23 -8.26 38.75
N GLY A 484 -10.13 -9.03 38.56
CA GLY A 484 -9.94 -10.32 39.19
C GLY A 484 -10.82 -11.43 38.61
N ASN A 485 -11.31 -11.27 37.37
CA ASN A 485 -12.16 -12.25 36.70
C ASN A 485 -11.30 -13.26 35.92
N ALA A 486 -10.81 -14.30 36.60
CA ALA A 486 -9.92 -15.31 36.03
C ALA A 486 -10.55 -16.11 34.87
N THR A 487 -11.88 -16.30 34.89
CA THR A 487 -12.59 -17.00 33.80
C THR A 487 -12.59 -16.16 32.52
N GLU A 488 -12.85 -14.86 32.64
CA GLU A 488 -12.80 -13.94 31.50
C GLU A 488 -11.38 -13.77 30.96
N VAL A 489 -10.36 -13.72 31.84
CA VAL A 489 -8.95 -13.67 31.42
C VAL A 489 -8.60 -14.88 30.55
N ALA A 490 -8.99 -16.09 30.97
CA ALA A 490 -8.73 -17.31 30.20
C ALA A 490 -9.49 -17.32 28.85
N ALA A 491 -10.77 -16.94 28.84
CA ALA A 491 -11.55 -16.86 27.61
C ALA A 491 -10.95 -15.87 26.60
N ARG A 492 -10.52 -14.68 27.06
CA ARG A 492 -9.88 -13.68 26.21
C ARG A 492 -8.46 -14.07 25.79
N ALA A 493 -7.75 -14.85 26.60
CA ALA A 493 -6.46 -15.43 26.22
C ALA A 493 -6.59 -16.42 25.06
N ASP A 494 -7.62 -17.29 25.09
CA ASP A 494 -7.92 -18.21 24.00
C ASP A 494 -8.35 -17.46 22.72
N GLU A 495 -9.15 -16.41 22.86
CA GLU A 495 -9.52 -15.52 21.76
C GLU A 495 -8.28 -14.83 21.14
N PHE A 496 -7.39 -14.29 21.98
CA PHE A 496 -6.12 -13.69 21.53
C PHE A 496 -5.29 -14.68 20.71
N LYS A 497 -5.12 -15.92 21.19
CA LYS A 497 -4.37 -16.96 20.46
C LYS A 497 -5.03 -17.33 19.14
N ALA A 498 -6.35 -17.46 19.09
CA ALA A 498 -7.07 -17.75 17.86
C ALA A 498 -6.91 -16.62 16.82
N ILE A 499 -6.96 -15.36 17.27
CA ILE A 499 -6.70 -14.20 16.41
C ILE A 499 -5.26 -14.23 15.88
N VAL A 500 -4.27 -14.42 16.77
CA VAL A 500 -2.85 -14.45 16.42
C VAL A 500 -2.52 -15.58 15.44
N HIS A 501 -3.06 -16.79 15.65
CA HIS A 501 -2.89 -17.91 14.72
C HIS A 501 -3.46 -17.58 13.32
N GLY A 502 -4.48 -16.74 13.27
CA GLY A 502 -5.06 -16.24 12.03
C GLY A 502 -4.32 -15.08 11.37
N LEU A 503 -3.33 -14.48 12.04
CA LEU A 503 -2.52 -13.36 11.57
C LEU A 503 -1.07 -13.74 11.28
N GLU A 504 -0.55 -14.76 11.96
CA GLU A 504 0.84 -15.17 11.82
C GLU A 504 1.13 -15.79 10.46
N THR A 505 2.38 -15.64 10.05
CA THR A 505 2.98 -16.28 8.88
C THR A 505 4.13 -17.16 9.36
N ASP A 506 4.62 -18.08 8.53
CA ASP A 506 5.76 -18.92 8.87
C ASP A 506 6.97 -18.11 9.38
N GLU A 507 7.18 -16.91 8.82
CA GLU A 507 8.28 -16.01 9.19
C GLU A 507 8.06 -15.32 10.55
N THR A 508 6.80 -15.13 10.97
CA THR A 508 6.44 -14.37 12.19
C THR A 508 5.95 -15.26 13.34
N ALA A 509 5.68 -16.55 13.09
CA ALA A 509 5.15 -17.50 14.07
C ALA A 509 6.00 -17.58 15.34
N ALA A 510 7.33 -17.60 15.22
CA ALA A 510 8.22 -17.63 16.39
C ALA A 510 8.09 -16.38 17.28
N VAL A 511 7.85 -15.21 16.68
CA VAL A 511 7.64 -13.96 17.41
C VAL A 511 6.30 -14.01 18.14
N TRP A 512 5.24 -14.39 17.44
CA TRP A 512 3.88 -14.48 17.98
C TRP A 512 3.72 -15.56 19.07
N ALA A 513 4.44 -16.67 18.95
CA ALA A 513 4.46 -17.74 19.96
C ALA A 513 4.86 -17.25 21.36
N VAL A 514 5.72 -16.23 21.45
CA VAL A 514 6.11 -15.62 22.73
C VAL A 514 4.91 -14.99 23.42
N ALA A 515 4.10 -14.23 22.69
CA ALA A 515 2.90 -13.59 23.24
C ALA A 515 1.82 -14.60 23.60
N ALA A 516 1.62 -15.62 22.76
CA ALA A 516 0.69 -16.71 23.02
C ALA A 516 1.04 -17.47 24.31
N THR A 517 2.33 -17.78 24.50
CA THR A 517 2.80 -18.46 25.72
C THR A 517 2.70 -17.54 26.95
N ALA A 518 2.99 -16.24 26.79
CA ALA A 518 2.89 -15.27 27.89
C ALA A 518 1.44 -15.04 28.35
N VAL A 519 0.46 -15.02 27.43
CA VAL A 519 -0.96 -14.88 27.81
C VAL A 519 -1.48 -16.14 28.49
N ASP A 520 -1.00 -17.32 28.09
CA ASP A 520 -1.31 -18.58 28.79
C ASP A 520 -0.74 -18.62 30.20
N ALA A 521 0.49 -18.11 30.39
CA ALA A 521 1.08 -17.98 31.73
C ALA A 521 0.21 -17.07 32.62
N LEU A 522 -0.23 -15.92 32.09
CA LEU A 522 -1.16 -15.03 32.80
C LEU A 522 -2.47 -15.73 33.15
N ALA A 523 -3.08 -16.46 32.20
CA ALA A 523 -4.34 -17.16 32.41
C ALA A 523 -4.23 -18.17 33.56
N ARG A 524 -3.19 -19.02 33.56
CA ARG A 524 -2.93 -20.00 34.63
C ARG A 524 -2.70 -19.34 35.99
N ILE A 525 -1.88 -18.30 36.04
CA ILE A 525 -1.60 -17.56 37.28
C ILE A 525 -2.87 -16.88 37.81
N SER A 526 -3.73 -16.35 36.93
CA SER A 526 -4.99 -15.73 37.35
C SER A 526 -5.99 -16.72 37.96
N GLN A 527 -5.88 -18.00 37.61
CA GLN A 527 -6.68 -19.11 38.14
C GLN A 527 -6.05 -19.77 39.39
N ASP A 528 -5.06 -19.11 39.99
CA ASP A 528 -4.28 -19.61 41.14
C ASP A 528 -3.48 -20.92 40.84
N ASP A 529 -3.22 -21.25 39.56
CA ASP A 529 -2.36 -22.36 39.13
C ASP A 529 -0.91 -21.89 38.89
N ALA A 530 -0.22 -21.59 40.00
CA ALA A 530 1.15 -21.06 39.98
C ALA A 530 2.18 -22.05 39.40
N ALA A 531 1.94 -23.36 39.50
CA ALA A 531 2.87 -24.37 38.99
C ALA A 531 2.87 -24.40 37.45
N ALA A 532 1.70 -24.47 36.82
CA ALA A 532 1.59 -24.40 35.37
C ALA A 532 2.02 -23.03 34.82
N GLY A 533 1.61 -21.95 35.51
CA GLY A 533 2.03 -20.59 35.18
C GLY A 533 3.55 -20.41 35.20
N GLY A 534 4.22 -20.95 36.22
CA GLY A 534 5.68 -20.94 36.34
C GLY A 534 6.39 -21.67 35.20
N ALA A 535 5.91 -22.85 34.81
CA ALA A 535 6.50 -23.60 33.69
C ALA A 535 6.38 -22.84 32.36
N LEU A 536 5.24 -22.17 32.13
CA LEU A 536 5.05 -21.33 30.95
C LEU A 536 5.96 -20.10 30.95
N LEU A 537 6.24 -19.49 32.11
CA LEU A 537 7.20 -18.37 32.21
C LEU A 537 8.62 -18.78 31.79
N ASP A 538 9.08 -19.98 32.14
CA ASP A 538 10.37 -20.51 31.67
C ASP A 538 10.37 -20.74 30.15
N GLN A 539 9.25 -21.22 29.60
CA GLN A 539 9.08 -21.36 28.16
C GLN A 539 9.15 -20.00 27.45
N VAL A 540 8.49 -18.96 27.98
CA VAL A 540 8.60 -17.59 27.46
C VAL A 540 10.06 -17.13 27.50
N ALA A 541 10.78 -17.35 28.61
CA ALA A 541 12.19 -16.97 28.74
C ALA A 541 13.08 -17.66 27.69
N ALA A 542 12.85 -18.94 27.42
CA ALA A 542 13.56 -19.69 26.38
C ALA A 542 13.24 -19.18 24.97
N GLN A 543 11.96 -18.90 24.68
CA GLN A 543 11.55 -18.37 23.38
C GLN A 543 12.13 -16.97 23.11
N VAL A 544 12.13 -16.07 24.11
CA VAL A 544 12.77 -14.75 23.98
C VAL A 544 14.24 -14.87 23.63
N LYS A 545 14.98 -15.75 24.33
CA LYS A 545 16.41 -15.98 24.06
C LYS A 545 16.69 -16.51 22.65
N ALA A 546 15.73 -17.23 22.06
CA ALA A 546 15.85 -17.77 20.71
C ALA A 546 15.54 -16.77 19.59
N LEU A 547 15.00 -15.58 19.91
CA LEU A 547 14.70 -14.57 18.90
C LEU A 547 15.98 -13.94 18.35
N ASP A 548 16.05 -13.84 17.03
CA ASP A 548 17.16 -13.27 16.25
C ASP A 548 16.77 -11.98 15.50
N VAL A 549 15.60 -11.39 15.83
CA VAL A 549 15.03 -10.25 15.08
C VAL A 549 15.94 -9.02 15.00
N ILE A 550 16.76 -8.76 16.02
CA ILE A 550 17.73 -7.65 16.02
C ILE A 550 18.90 -7.94 15.07
N GLU A 551 19.40 -9.18 15.07
CA GLU A 551 20.49 -9.59 14.17
C GLU A 551 20.02 -9.55 12.70
N ARG A 552 18.78 -9.99 12.43
CA ARG A 552 18.15 -9.87 11.10
C ARG A 552 17.99 -8.42 10.65
N ALA A 553 17.61 -7.52 11.55
CA ALA A 553 17.43 -6.11 11.23
C ALA A 553 18.74 -5.41 10.86
N LEU A 554 19.80 -5.65 11.65
CA LEU A 554 21.09 -5.00 11.46
C LEU A 554 21.88 -5.62 10.31
N GLY A 555 21.80 -6.94 10.14
CA GLY A 555 22.61 -7.66 9.15
C GLY A 555 24.11 -7.48 9.38
N ASP A 556 24.90 -7.84 8.36
CA ASP A 556 26.36 -7.73 8.42
C ASP A 556 26.86 -6.32 8.08
N GLU A 557 26.33 -5.71 7.02
CA GLU A 557 26.82 -4.44 6.47
C GLU A 557 25.76 -3.33 6.44
N MET A 558 24.50 -3.67 6.18
CA MET A 558 23.41 -2.71 6.02
C MET A 558 22.13 -3.22 6.63
N VAL A 559 21.34 -2.29 7.15
CA VAL A 559 19.97 -2.56 7.59
C VAL A 559 19.14 -3.02 6.39
N SER A 560 18.31 -4.05 6.58
CA SER A 560 17.32 -4.46 5.59
C SER A 560 15.92 -4.03 6.01
N GLY A 561 15.09 -3.56 5.09
CA GLY A 561 13.69 -3.22 5.39
C GLY A 561 12.92 -4.40 5.95
N HIS A 562 13.14 -5.59 5.39
CA HIS A 562 12.54 -6.84 5.87
C HIS A 562 12.94 -7.16 7.32
N GLY A 563 14.24 -7.24 7.63
CA GLY A 563 14.70 -7.51 8.99
C GLY A 563 14.26 -6.44 9.98
N LEU A 564 14.32 -5.16 9.59
CA LEU A 564 13.84 -4.05 10.42
C LEU A 564 12.34 -4.17 10.73
N SER A 565 11.53 -4.66 9.78
CA SER A 565 10.11 -4.90 10.02
C SER A 565 9.81 -6.03 10.99
N HIS A 566 10.64 -7.07 11.03
CA HIS A 566 10.58 -8.10 12.08
C HIS A 566 10.98 -7.55 13.46
N ALA A 567 12.05 -6.75 13.52
CA ALA A 567 12.44 -6.08 14.75
C ALA A 567 11.34 -5.12 15.23
N SER A 568 10.71 -4.36 14.34
CA SER A 568 9.62 -3.45 14.67
C SER A 568 8.36 -4.20 15.13
N LEU A 569 8.02 -5.34 14.50
CA LEU A 569 6.94 -6.22 14.95
C LEU A 569 7.17 -6.66 16.41
N TRP A 570 8.39 -7.11 16.73
CA TRP A 570 8.75 -7.45 18.10
C TRP A 570 8.68 -6.24 19.03
N LEU A 571 9.40 -5.16 18.72
CA LEU A 571 9.61 -4.03 19.63
C LEU A 571 8.35 -3.20 19.88
N TYR A 572 7.51 -3.01 18.89
CA TYR A 572 6.36 -2.09 19.00
C TYR A 572 5.02 -2.80 19.13
N HIS A 573 4.94 -4.12 18.91
CA HIS A 573 3.69 -4.86 19.02
C HIS A 573 3.79 -6.02 19.99
N VAL A 574 4.65 -6.98 19.70
CA VAL A 574 4.64 -8.26 20.43
C VAL A 574 5.24 -8.13 21.83
N SER A 575 6.41 -7.51 21.95
CA SER A 575 7.06 -7.28 23.24
C SER A 575 6.18 -6.44 24.18
N PRO A 576 5.53 -5.34 23.76
CA PRO A 576 4.53 -4.67 24.59
C PRO A 576 3.42 -5.58 25.12
N TYR A 577 2.87 -6.49 24.32
CA TYR A 577 1.88 -7.46 24.81
C TYR A 577 2.45 -8.40 25.87
N VAL A 578 3.65 -8.95 25.61
CA VAL A 578 4.35 -9.81 26.57
C VAL A 578 4.60 -9.06 27.88
N LEU A 579 5.10 -7.81 27.82
CA LEU A 579 5.36 -6.96 28.98
C LEU A 579 4.07 -6.70 29.79
N VAL A 580 2.95 -6.45 29.12
CA VAL A 580 1.64 -6.29 29.77
C VAL A 580 1.20 -7.58 30.46
N PHE A 581 1.25 -8.72 29.76
CA PHE A 581 0.82 -10.00 30.33
C PHE A 581 1.66 -10.41 31.53
N VAL A 582 2.98 -10.21 31.45
CA VAL A 582 3.89 -10.49 32.57
C VAL A 582 3.69 -9.52 33.73
N ALA A 583 3.45 -8.22 33.46
CA ALA A 583 3.13 -7.26 34.51
C ALA A 583 1.84 -7.64 35.27
N LEU A 584 0.84 -8.14 34.55
CA LEU A 584 -0.39 -8.64 35.15
C LEU A 584 -0.17 -9.92 35.96
N ALA A 585 0.64 -10.86 35.44
CA ALA A 585 1.01 -12.07 36.17
C ALA A 585 1.74 -11.72 37.48
N ALA A 586 2.71 -10.81 37.42
CA ALA A 586 3.42 -10.30 38.59
C ALA A 586 2.47 -9.71 39.65
N LYS A 587 1.42 -9.00 39.21
CA LYS A 587 0.40 -8.45 40.10
C LYS A 587 -0.40 -9.55 40.82
N HIS A 588 -0.81 -10.61 40.11
CA HIS A 588 -1.56 -11.73 40.70
C HIS A 588 -0.72 -12.54 41.69
N LEU A 589 0.60 -12.63 41.49
CA LEU A 589 1.54 -13.28 42.40
C LEU A 589 1.86 -12.46 43.66
N LYS A 590 1.47 -11.18 43.75
CA LYS A 590 1.66 -10.39 44.97
C LYS A 590 0.80 -10.96 46.11
N PRO A 591 1.38 -11.19 47.31
CA PRO A 591 0.66 -11.82 48.41
C PRO A 591 -0.57 -10.99 48.83
N LYS A 592 -1.76 -11.60 48.78
CA LYS A 592 -3.01 -10.99 49.26
C LYS A 592 -2.99 -10.99 50.80
N LYS A 593 -2.92 -9.80 51.42
CA LYS A 593 -3.08 -9.54 52.88
C LYS A 593 -2.31 -10.48 53.84
N LYS A 594 -1.09 -10.13 54.28
CA LYS A 594 -0.32 -10.75 55.40
C LYS A 594 -0.17 -12.30 55.41
N ALA A 595 -0.75 -13.03 54.47
CA ALA A 595 -0.63 -14.48 54.33
C ALA A 595 0.73 -14.81 53.71
N LYS A 596 1.39 -15.84 54.25
CA LYS A 596 2.63 -16.37 53.69
C LYS A 596 2.31 -17.06 52.37
N ALA A 597 2.96 -16.66 51.27
CA ALA A 597 2.80 -17.33 49.98
C ALA A 597 3.16 -18.82 50.11
N ASP A 598 2.41 -19.68 49.43
CA ASP A 598 2.71 -21.10 49.37
C ASP A 598 3.99 -21.39 48.56
N ALA A 599 4.49 -22.62 48.65
CA ALA A 599 5.76 -23.00 48.00
C ALA A 599 5.68 -22.85 46.48
N SER A 600 4.54 -23.17 45.87
CA SER A 600 4.28 -23.04 44.42
C SER A 600 4.28 -21.60 43.94
N THR A 601 3.65 -20.69 44.69
CA THR A 601 3.64 -19.25 44.38
C THR A 601 5.05 -18.66 44.51
N LYS A 602 5.81 -19.08 45.52
CA LYS A 602 7.20 -18.65 45.68
C LYS A 602 8.08 -19.12 44.51
N ASP A 603 7.95 -20.39 44.11
CA ASP A 603 8.66 -20.94 42.94
C ASP A 603 8.28 -20.19 41.66
N CYS A 604 7.00 -19.92 41.44
CA CYS A 604 6.53 -19.13 40.30
C CYS A 604 7.07 -17.70 40.28
N VAL A 605 7.19 -17.05 41.46
CA VAL A 605 7.84 -15.72 41.58
C VAL A 605 9.32 -15.79 41.21
N ASP A 606 10.02 -16.86 41.55
CA ASP A 606 11.43 -17.02 41.18
C ASP A 606 11.59 -17.29 39.67
N ARG A 607 10.67 -18.03 39.04
CA ARG A 607 10.61 -18.19 37.57
C ARG A 607 10.25 -16.89 36.85
N LEU A 608 9.36 -16.07 37.42
CA LEU A 608 9.09 -14.73 36.91
C LEU A 608 10.36 -13.86 36.89
N LYS A 609 11.17 -13.89 37.97
CA LYS A 609 12.47 -13.19 37.99
C LYS A 609 13.44 -13.76 36.95
N HIS A 610 13.45 -15.08 36.74
CA HIS A 610 14.25 -15.71 35.70
C HIS A 610 13.88 -15.20 34.30
N TYR A 611 12.58 -15.13 33.99
CA TYR A 611 12.07 -14.52 32.76
C TYR A 611 12.53 -13.06 32.62
N VAL A 612 12.34 -12.23 33.67
CA VAL A 612 12.73 -10.81 33.64
C VAL A 612 14.22 -10.67 33.35
N ALA A 613 15.06 -11.47 34.02
CA ALA A 613 16.51 -11.49 33.78
C ALA A 613 16.85 -11.89 32.34
N ALA A 614 16.21 -12.94 31.81
CA ALA A 614 16.41 -13.41 30.44
C ALA A 614 16.04 -12.35 29.39
N HIS A 615 14.91 -11.67 29.56
CA HIS A 615 14.47 -10.63 28.63
C HIS A 615 15.34 -9.36 28.73
N VAL A 616 15.78 -9.00 29.95
CA VAL A 616 16.74 -7.90 30.14
C VAL A 616 18.09 -8.22 29.48
N GLU A 617 18.60 -9.44 29.64
CA GLU A 617 19.85 -9.90 29.01
C GLU A 617 19.74 -9.83 27.47
N TRP A 618 18.64 -10.34 26.91
CA TRP A 618 18.37 -10.26 25.47
C TRP A 618 18.33 -8.81 24.96
N ASN A 619 17.63 -7.92 25.67
CA ASN A 619 17.57 -6.50 25.29
C ASN A 619 18.95 -5.82 25.41
N GLN A 620 19.76 -6.17 26.42
CA GLN A 620 21.11 -5.66 26.59
C GLN A 620 22.05 -6.12 25.48
N HIS A 621 21.94 -7.37 25.04
CA HIS A 621 22.65 -7.88 23.86
C HIS A 621 22.29 -7.06 22.62
N GLY A 622 20.99 -6.84 22.37
CA GLY A 622 20.53 -6.00 21.27
C GLY A 622 21.06 -4.55 21.33
N ILE A 623 21.11 -3.95 22.52
CA ILE A 623 21.70 -2.61 22.74
C ILE A 623 23.20 -2.62 22.41
N ALA A 624 23.93 -3.64 22.85
CA ALA A 624 25.36 -3.78 22.55
C ALA A 624 25.59 -3.90 21.04
N ARG A 625 24.77 -4.71 20.36
CA ARG A 625 24.82 -4.87 18.90
C ARG A 625 24.53 -3.57 18.16
N CYS A 626 23.53 -2.80 18.58
CA CYS A 626 23.22 -1.49 17.99
C CYS A 626 24.39 -0.50 18.12
N LYS A 627 25.09 -0.50 19.26
CA LYS A 627 26.24 0.39 19.50
C LYS A 627 27.47 0.05 18.65
N THR A 628 27.66 -1.21 18.31
CA THR A 628 28.81 -1.66 17.49
C THR A 628 28.51 -1.63 16.00
N PHE A 629 27.23 -1.68 15.61
CA PHE A 629 26.82 -1.64 14.21
C PHE A 629 27.11 -0.28 13.57
N LYS A 630 27.72 -0.31 12.38
CA LYS A 630 27.94 0.86 11.53
C LYS A 630 27.53 0.50 10.11
N PRO A 631 26.51 1.18 9.53
CA PRO A 631 26.07 0.86 8.18
C PRO A 631 27.17 1.18 7.16
N ILE A 632 27.46 0.22 6.28
CA ILE A 632 28.39 0.34 5.17
C ILE A 632 27.55 0.38 3.89
N VAL A 633 27.31 1.59 3.38
CA VAL A 633 26.51 1.80 2.17
C VAL A 633 27.43 2.02 0.98
N VAL A 634 27.47 1.04 0.08
CA VAL A 634 28.22 1.11 -1.18
C VAL A 634 27.23 1.25 -2.33
N VAL A 635 27.10 2.47 -2.86
CA VAL A 635 26.24 2.77 -4.01
C VAL A 635 27.01 2.47 -5.30
N PRO A 636 26.46 1.69 -6.23
CA PRO A 636 27.10 1.43 -7.52
C PRO A 636 27.32 2.72 -8.31
N ASP A 637 28.54 2.87 -8.83
CA ASP A 637 28.93 3.99 -9.69
C ASP A 637 28.31 3.85 -11.08
N HIS A 638 27.91 4.97 -11.70
CA HIS A 638 27.31 4.93 -13.04
C HIS A 638 27.33 6.30 -13.71
N ALA A 639 27.85 6.35 -14.94
CA ALA A 639 28.11 7.59 -15.66
C ALA A 639 26.88 8.52 -15.79
N VAL A 640 25.69 7.98 -16.04
CA VAL A 640 24.46 8.78 -16.20
C VAL A 640 23.99 9.43 -14.89
N VAL A 641 24.08 8.71 -13.77
CA VAL A 641 23.44 9.13 -12.51
C VAL A 641 24.45 9.54 -11.43
N GLN A 642 25.68 9.80 -11.85
CA GLN A 642 26.83 10.07 -10.98
C GLN A 642 26.56 11.18 -9.96
N GLU A 643 25.85 12.23 -10.38
CA GLU A 643 25.49 13.39 -9.56
C GLU A 643 24.64 13.02 -8.33
N ALA A 644 23.88 11.92 -8.40
CA ALA A 644 22.98 11.48 -7.33
C ALA A 644 23.62 10.45 -6.37
N VAL A 645 24.75 9.83 -6.74
CA VAL A 645 25.37 8.72 -6.01
C VAL A 645 25.71 9.11 -4.56
N GLU A 646 26.42 10.23 -4.36
CA GLU A 646 26.85 10.66 -3.03
C GLU A 646 25.67 11.11 -2.15
N ALA A 647 24.65 11.72 -2.77
CA ALA A 647 23.43 12.12 -2.08
C ALA A 647 22.66 10.90 -1.56
N VAL A 648 22.49 9.86 -2.38
CA VAL A 648 21.84 8.60 -1.96
C VAL A 648 22.64 7.92 -0.86
N LYS A 649 23.96 7.80 -1.03
CA LYS A 649 24.83 7.21 -0.01
C LYS A 649 24.67 7.91 1.34
N THR A 650 24.72 9.24 1.35
CA THR A 650 24.56 10.05 2.55
C THR A 650 23.19 9.87 3.19
N LYS A 651 22.11 9.97 2.39
CA LYS A 651 20.73 9.82 2.88
C LYS A 651 20.47 8.44 3.48
N VAL A 652 20.85 7.36 2.77
CA VAL A 652 20.62 5.99 3.23
C VAL A 652 21.46 5.70 4.47
N THR A 653 22.73 6.11 4.51
CA THR A 653 23.60 5.91 5.68
C THR A 653 23.03 6.61 6.92
N ALA A 654 22.61 7.87 6.77
CA ALA A 654 22.01 8.63 7.87
C ALA A 654 20.69 8.02 8.35
N ALA A 655 19.81 7.62 7.42
CA ALA A 655 18.53 7.01 7.74
C ALA A 655 18.69 5.66 8.45
N GLN A 656 19.65 4.83 8.03
CA GLN A 656 19.94 3.55 8.69
C GLN A 656 20.53 3.75 10.09
N ALA A 657 21.43 4.72 10.27
CA ALA A 657 21.95 5.07 11.59
C ALA A 657 20.84 5.55 12.54
N ALA A 658 19.90 6.35 12.04
CA ALA A 658 18.73 6.79 12.81
C ALA A 658 17.80 5.63 13.17
N ALA A 659 17.58 4.67 12.26
CA ALA A 659 16.80 3.46 12.53
C ALA A 659 17.42 2.62 13.64
N VAL A 660 18.74 2.42 13.61
CA VAL A 660 19.49 1.72 14.68
C VAL A 660 19.32 2.46 16.02
N GLY A 661 19.37 3.79 16.01
CA GLY A 661 19.13 4.62 17.19
C GLY A 661 17.73 4.43 17.79
N ARG A 662 16.68 4.34 16.95
CA ARG A 662 15.30 4.08 17.40
C ARG A 662 15.14 2.69 18.02
N VAL A 663 15.72 1.67 17.39
CA VAL A 663 15.76 0.30 17.92
C VAL A 663 16.44 0.30 19.29
N GLN A 664 17.62 0.91 19.40
CA GLN A 664 18.36 1.01 20.65
C GLN A 664 17.54 1.72 21.75
N GLY A 665 16.91 2.86 21.43
CA GLY A 665 16.10 3.61 22.39
C GLY A 665 14.95 2.77 22.95
N THR A 666 14.26 2.03 22.08
CA THR A 666 13.13 1.18 22.48
C THR A 666 13.58 0.01 23.37
N LEU A 667 14.72 -0.61 23.05
CA LEU A 667 15.32 -1.65 23.90
C LEU A 667 15.68 -1.12 25.30
N VAL A 668 16.20 0.12 25.38
CA VAL A 668 16.51 0.78 26.67
C VAL A 668 15.24 0.98 27.50
N ASP A 669 14.16 1.45 26.87
CA ASP A 669 12.88 1.65 27.55
C ASP A 669 12.32 0.33 28.08
N HIS A 670 12.39 -0.76 27.30
CA HIS A 670 11.96 -2.08 27.73
C HIS A 670 12.80 -2.62 28.90
N VAL A 671 14.12 -2.38 28.91
CA VAL A 671 14.98 -2.73 30.06
C VAL A 671 14.55 -1.97 31.31
N SER A 672 14.22 -0.68 31.18
CA SER A 672 13.74 0.14 32.30
C SER A 672 12.42 -0.41 32.86
N PHE A 673 11.46 -0.71 31.98
CA PHE A 673 10.17 -1.27 32.36
C PHE A 673 10.33 -2.64 33.05
N LEU A 674 11.12 -3.55 32.46
CA LEU A 674 11.38 -4.89 33.02
C LEU A 674 12.03 -4.83 34.40
N ARG A 675 12.94 -3.88 34.63
CA ARG A 675 13.57 -3.66 35.96
C ARG A 675 12.61 -3.07 36.99
N SER A 676 11.49 -2.49 36.56
CA SER A 676 10.45 -1.95 37.44
C SER A 676 9.45 -3.02 37.92
N LEU A 677 9.41 -4.17 37.25
CA LEU A 677 8.66 -5.37 37.66
C LEU A 677 9.38 -6.08 38.81
#